data_AF-A0A6C0DU32-F1
#
_entry.id   AF-A0A6C0DU32-F1
#
_cell.length_a   1.000
_cell.length_b   1.000
_cell.length_c   1.000
_cell.angle_alpha   90.00
_cell.angle_beta   90.00
_cell.angle_gamma   90.00
#
_symmetry.space_group_name_H-M   'P 1'
#
loop_
_entity.id
_entity.type
_entity.pdbx_description
1 polymer ?
#
loop_
_entity_poly.entity_id
_entity_poly.type
_entity_poly.pdbx_seq_one_letter_code
_entity_poly.pdbx_strand_id
1 'polypeptide(L)'
;MATTLVTAFYKIYESCKTDYVEQFMKIVARGYTIVVFADTASLLTLAPLRDHSNVTIRTDLPFEELAIARLFPSTCQLPSNRSESKDTYRYLVLMNSKIEFMREVAATCTTDIAWVDFGICKLIKDLPAMFKKLDNLVVPKGQVLIPGCHDPYMSSPDNVHWRFCGSLLFADRTAIDRLYEASLANLTETGRLTWEVNVWAQVEATLQQAQVEATLQQAQVEATLQLPLFAWYKGDHNDTIFDFPLPKRVMAIIMIKNEERIIKRCIERALAIADAICIADTGSTDSTVALLTDYLPTLQIPAKLYQHTWRDFGHNRTLSFQAAQDFVQTLGWEPDFTYGLAIDADMNFVMTPNFNKMDLKANGYRIMQKTPGLEYYNTRFLRLGYPWKCSGVTHEYWDGSDTEQLETVYIDDVGDGGCKADKFERDARLLTKGLEDEPTNARYMFYLAQTLKDGKRLDEAIALYKRRIDAGGWYEEVWYSMYIISKLYHEQNKLPEMEFWALKAYEFNKNRSENLYFLTRVFRERSEHHKAWFYMLKGLAIKKSTDLLFLENEVYEHLFLYEKTILNYYIQPHKQAENLQDLISYYNRYSTSVYSNLEHYVQAIPHNSVSSLPLPVMGDYVATSTSFVETSQGLRLNIRYVNYRIQPDGSYKMMVDGLLSHDNPVRTRNFTAIADSDLNLLSDVTELLPNMPPLHSGHIQGLEDLRLYQDGHALKWIATSMEYSHDGAIGQVGGSYDLTANQLTEIRPYRPPFPTQCEKNWIPLPGTRDFIYSWHPFRIGRLDETNRLQIVSTQSTPRFFEHMRGSSNVVAHNDALYALTHVVMYTTPRKYYHQLVRLSLDHKVEAYTLPFYFRKNTIEYCLGITIHDNQLKAIVSQYDRDPIVVRIAWSSLRFHDI
;
A
#
# COMPACT_ATOMS: atom_id res chain seq x y z
N MET A 1 -35.25 22.07 -23.39
CA MET A 1 -34.47 22.71 -22.30
C MET A 1 -35.15 22.35 -20.99
N ALA A 2 -34.37 21.93 -19.98
CA ALA A 2 -34.89 21.20 -18.82
C ALA A 2 -35.26 22.05 -17.60
N THR A 3 -35.11 23.40 -17.67
CA THR A 3 -35.25 24.29 -16.52
C THR A 3 -36.00 25.58 -16.89
N THR A 4 -36.98 25.97 -16.08
CA THR A 4 -37.71 27.25 -16.19
C THR A 4 -37.05 28.30 -15.30
N LEU A 5 -36.77 29.48 -15.84
CA LEU A 5 -36.15 30.59 -15.10
C LEU A 5 -37.21 31.49 -14.49
N VAL A 6 -37.03 31.86 -13.23
CA VAL A 6 -37.91 32.74 -12.47
C VAL A 6 -37.11 33.94 -11.98
N THR A 7 -37.72 35.11 -12.07
CA THR A 7 -37.16 36.36 -11.58
C THR A 7 -38.27 37.31 -11.16
N ALA A 8 -37.92 38.40 -10.50
CA ALA A 8 -38.86 39.45 -10.12
C ALA A 8 -38.30 40.85 -10.36
N PHE A 9 -39.18 41.77 -10.70
CA PHE A 9 -38.88 43.17 -10.93
C PHE A 9 -40.00 44.05 -10.33
N TYR A 10 -39.83 44.41 -9.06
CA TYR A 10 -40.75 45.27 -8.30
C TYR A 10 -40.11 46.64 -8.06
N LYS A 11 -40.92 47.68 -7.94
CA LYS A 11 -40.47 49.01 -7.54
C LYS A 11 -40.17 49.00 -6.03
N ILE A 12 -38.90 48.75 -5.70
CA ILE A 12 -38.39 48.71 -4.32
C ILE A 12 -37.53 49.93 -3.95
N TYR A 13 -37.19 50.76 -4.93
CA TYR A 13 -36.45 52.02 -4.77
C TYR A 13 -37.18 53.17 -5.47
N GLU A 14 -36.82 54.41 -5.11
CA GLU A 14 -37.38 55.62 -5.73
C GLU A 14 -36.99 55.74 -7.22
N SER A 15 -35.74 55.42 -7.55
CA SER A 15 -35.22 55.40 -8.93
C SER A 15 -35.30 53.99 -9.55
N CYS A 16 -35.89 53.86 -10.74
CA CYS A 16 -35.88 52.62 -11.50
C CYS A 16 -34.58 52.51 -12.33
N LYS A 17 -33.83 51.42 -12.15
CA LYS A 17 -32.60 51.16 -12.92
C LYS A 17 -32.94 50.42 -14.21
N THR A 18 -33.13 51.15 -15.30
CA THR A 18 -33.50 50.61 -16.63
C THR A 18 -32.40 49.76 -17.26
N ASP A 19 -31.14 49.98 -16.89
CA ASP A 19 -29.96 49.26 -17.38
C ASP A 19 -29.95 47.76 -17.03
N TYR A 20 -30.75 47.31 -16.06
CA TYR A 20 -30.91 45.89 -15.75
C TYR A 20 -31.76 45.15 -16.78
N VAL A 21 -32.72 45.82 -17.44
CA VAL A 21 -33.53 45.22 -18.51
C VAL A 21 -32.65 44.82 -19.69
N GLU A 22 -31.76 45.70 -20.12
CA GLU A 22 -30.82 45.42 -21.21
C GLU A 22 -29.91 44.22 -20.92
N GLN A 23 -29.54 44.01 -19.66
CA GLN A 23 -28.70 42.89 -19.27
C GLN A 23 -29.49 41.59 -19.25
N PHE A 24 -30.73 41.62 -18.76
CA PHE A 24 -31.60 40.45 -18.73
C PHE A 24 -32.01 39.99 -20.15
N MET A 25 -32.12 40.93 -21.10
CA MET A 25 -32.39 40.60 -22.51
C MET A 25 -31.39 39.61 -23.11
N LYS A 26 -30.14 39.58 -22.61
CA LYS A 26 -29.12 38.60 -23.03
C LYS A 26 -29.52 37.16 -22.70
N ILE A 27 -30.25 36.94 -21.61
CA ILE A 27 -30.80 35.63 -21.22
C ILE A 27 -32.07 35.35 -22.03
N VAL A 28 -32.95 36.34 -22.18
CA VAL A 28 -34.20 36.23 -22.95
C VAL A 28 -33.93 35.77 -24.38
N ALA A 29 -32.89 36.32 -25.02
CA ALA A 29 -32.50 35.99 -26.39
C ALA A 29 -32.05 34.53 -26.59
N ARG A 30 -31.78 33.76 -25.52
CA ARG A 30 -31.42 32.33 -25.61
C ARG A 30 -32.62 31.40 -25.70
N GLY A 31 -33.84 31.90 -25.50
CA GLY A 31 -35.06 31.11 -25.66
C GLY A 31 -35.41 30.22 -24.45
N TYR A 32 -34.81 30.46 -23.28
CA TYR A 32 -35.25 29.82 -22.03
C TYR A 32 -36.69 30.22 -21.71
N THR A 33 -37.48 29.30 -21.15
CA THR A 33 -38.80 29.64 -20.57
C THR A 33 -38.57 30.50 -19.33
N ILE A 34 -39.11 31.72 -19.31
CA ILE A 34 -38.88 32.72 -18.26
C ILE A 34 -40.22 33.20 -17.68
N VAL A 35 -40.33 33.25 -16.36
CA VAL A 35 -41.44 33.88 -15.65
C VAL A 35 -40.92 35.08 -14.84
N VAL A 36 -41.50 36.25 -15.06
CA VAL A 36 -41.13 37.50 -14.40
C VAL A 36 -42.30 37.98 -13.54
N PHE A 37 -42.11 38.03 -12.22
CA PHE A 37 -43.08 38.67 -11.31
C PHE A 37 -42.82 40.17 -11.21
N ALA A 38 -43.85 41.00 -11.31
CA ALA A 38 -43.69 42.46 -11.28
C ALA A 38 -44.90 43.17 -10.67
N ASP A 39 -44.69 44.38 -10.16
CA ASP A 39 -45.80 45.27 -9.84
C ASP A 39 -46.31 46.00 -11.10
N THR A 40 -47.55 46.48 -11.04
CA THR A 40 -48.16 47.23 -12.14
C THR A 40 -47.35 48.48 -12.51
N ALA A 41 -46.68 49.10 -11.53
CA ALA A 41 -45.85 50.28 -11.73
C ALA A 41 -44.59 50.01 -12.58
N SER A 42 -44.11 48.76 -12.63
CA SER A 42 -42.92 48.37 -13.38
C SER A 42 -43.21 47.92 -14.81
N LEU A 43 -44.47 47.79 -15.20
CA LEU A 43 -44.87 47.27 -16.52
C LEU A 43 -44.36 48.10 -17.70
N LEU A 44 -44.25 49.43 -17.54
CA LEU A 44 -43.68 50.29 -18.58
C LEU A 44 -42.20 50.00 -18.80
N THR A 45 -41.45 49.79 -17.72
CA THR A 45 -40.02 49.44 -17.79
C THR A 45 -39.79 48.07 -18.41
N LEU A 46 -40.71 47.12 -18.17
CA LEU A 46 -40.63 45.74 -18.69
C LEU A 46 -41.24 45.56 -20.08
N ALA A 47 -41.74 46.62 -20.72
CA ALA A 47 -42.33 46.55 -22.05
C ALA A 47 -41.48 45.79 -23.08
N PRO A 48 -40.13 45.95 -23.14
CA PRO A 48 -39.29 45.21 -24.09
C PRO A 48 -39.34 43.68 -23.95
N LEU A 49 -39.70 43.16 -22.77
CA LEU A 49 -39.78 41.71 -22.54
C LEU A 49 -41.06 41.10 -23.12
N ARG A 50 -42.12 41.89 -23.30
CA ARG A 50 -43.44 41.40 -23.75
C ARG A 50 -43.44 40.90 -25.19
N ASP A 51 -42.47 41.34 -25.98
CA ASP A 51 -42.33 40.97 -27.39
C ASP A 51 -41.73 39.56 -27.57
N HIS A 52 -41.31 38.90 -26.48
CA HIS A 52 -40.67 37.59 -26.50
C HIS A 52 -41.62 36.48 -26.03
N SER A 53 -41.91 35.52 -26.91
CA SER A 53 -42.84 34.41 -26.64
C SER A 53 -42.40 33.46 -25.54
N ASN A 54 -41.11 33.47 -25.19
CA ASN A 54 -40.53 32.66 -24.10
C ASN A 54 -40.60 33.35 -22.73
N VAL A 55 -41.20 34.55 -22.63
CA VAL A 55 -41.32 35.31 -21.38
C VAL A 55 -42.79 35.48 -20.98
N THR A 56 -43.10 35.14 -19.73
CA THR A 56 -44.41 35.39 -19.11
C THR A 56 -44.27 36.38 -17.97
N ILE A 57 -44.94 37.55 -18.07
CA ILE A 57 -44.95 38.55 -16.99
C ILE A 57 -46.22 38.35 -16.15
N ARG A 58 -46.03 38.16 -14.84
CA ARG A 58 -47.09 37.98 -13.84
C ARG A 58 -47.18 39.21 -12.93
N THR A 59 -48.38 39.75 -12.75
CA THR A 59 -48.67 40.88 -11.84
C THR A 59 -49.77 40.55 -10.84
N ASP A 60 -50.09 39.27 -10.71
CA ASP A 60 -51.17 38.72 -9.89
C ASP A 60 -50.75 38.40 -8.45
N LEU A 61 -49.50 38.72 -8.09
CA LEU A 61 -48.99 38.68 -6.72
C LEU A 61 -48.40 40.05 -6.35
N PRO A 62 -49.22 41.02 -5.91
CA PRO A 62 -48.75 42.35 -5.54
C PRO A 62 -47.86 42.31 -4.29
N PHE A 63 -47.04 43.34 -4.09
CA PHE A 63 -46.00 43.35 -3.04
C PHE A 63 -46.57 43.13 -1.63
N GLU A 64 -47.72 43.74 -1.35
CA GLU A 64 -48.40 43.68 -0.05
C GLU A 64 -48.99 42.30 0.25
N GLU A 65 -49.12 41.44 -0.77
CA GLU A 65 -49.63 40.08 -0.64
C GLU A 65 -48.55 39.01 -0.47
N LEU A 66 -47.29 39.39 -0.67
CA LEU A 66 -46.14 38.50 -0.43
C LEU A 66 -46.16 37.98 1.01
N ALA A 67 -45.93 36.69 1.20
CA ALA A 67 -45.93 36.04 2.51
C ALA A 67 -45.01 36.77 3.51
N ILE A 68 -43.86 37.23 3.04
CA ILE A 68 -42.88 37.96 3.87
C ILE A 68 -43.38 39.35 4.25
N ALA A 69 -44.09 40.05 3.35
CA ALA A 69 -44.70 41.35 3.65
C ALA A 69 -45.84 41.22 4.68
N ARG A 70 -46.59 40.12 4.62
CA ARG A 70 -47.64 39.79 5.60
C ARG A 70 -47.05 39.41 6.97
N LEU A 71 -45.90 38.73 6.97
CA LEU A 71 -45.22 38.31 8.21
C LEU A 71 -44.56 39.49 8.95
N PHE A 72 -44.01 40.46 8.23
CA PHE A 72 -43.29 41.60 8.81
C PHE A 72 -43.93 42.94 8.42
N PRO A 73 -44.48 43.72 9.37
CA PRO A 73 -44.98 45.06 9.06
C PRO A 73 -43.84 45.99 8.64
N SER A 74 -44.15 47.05 7.89
CA SER A 74 -43.16 48.06 7.43
C SER A 74 -42.41 48.78 8.55
N THR A 75 -42.93 48.71 9.79
CA THR A 75 -42.31 49.24 11.02
C THR A 75 -41.41 48.22 11.74
N CYS A 76 -41.17 47.04 11.17
CA CYS A 76 -40.32 46.02 11.80
C CYS A 76 -38.87 46.53 11.94
N GLN A 77 -38.16 45.99 12.94
CA GLN A 77 -36.75 46.32 13.13
C GLN A 77 -35.91 45.68 12.03
N LEU A 78 -35.23 46.52 11.25
CA LEU A 78 -34.29 46.09 10.21
C LEU A 78 -32.88 45.87 10.78
N PRO A 79 -32.02 45.09 10.09
CA PRO A 79 -30.64 44.85 10.51
C PRO A 79 -29.87 46.15 10.74
N SER A 80 -29.10 46.20 11.82
CA SER A 80 -28.39 47.42 12.24
C SER A 80 -27.21 47.80 11.34
N ASN A 81 -26.46 46.83 10.80
CA ASN A 81 -25.28 47.08 9.95
C ASN A 81 -25.58 47.07 8.44
N ARG A 82 -26.82 47.40 8.05
CA ARG A 82 -27.26 47.39 6.65
C ARG A 82 -26.88 48.67 5.91
N SER A 83 -26.83 48.61 4.58
CA SER A 83 -26.79 49.83 3.77
C SER A 83 -28.18 50.44 3.69
N GLU A 84 -28.45 51.52 4.42
CA GLU A 84 -29.81 52.09 4.52
C GLU A 84 -30.42 52.48 3.17
N SER A 85 -29.59 52.90 2.21
CA SER A 85 -30.02 53.26 0.85
C SER A 85 -30.32 52.05 -0.05
N LYS A 86 -29.78 50.88 0.26
CA LYS A 86 -29.86 49.67 -0.58
C LYS A 86 -30.72 48.58 0.07
N ASP A 87 -30.43 48.24 1.32
CA ASP A 87 -31.08 47.18 2.08
C ASP A 87 -32.33 47.71 2.78
N THR A 88 -33.26 48.26 1.99
CA THR A 88 -34.52 48.82 2.49
C THR A 88 -35.50 47.71 2.91
N TYR A 89 -36.57 48.04 3.65
CA TYR A 89 -37.64 47.09 3.97
C TYR A 89 -38.16 46.39 2.71
N ARG A 90 -38.45 47.15 1.63
CA ARG A 90 -38.94 46.58 0.37
C ARG A 90 -37.93 45.65 -0.29
N TYR A 91 -36.65 45.97 -0.22
CA TYR A 91 -35.58 45.10 -0.71
C TYR A 91 -35.53 43.79 0.06
N LEU A 92 -35.46 43.83 1.40
CA LEU A 92 -35.34 42.61 2.22
C LEU A 92 -36.56 41.70 2.10
N VAL A 93 -37.77 42.27 2.01
CA VAL A 93 -39.00 41.51 1.73
C VAL A 93 -38.89 40.81 0.37
N LEU A 94 -38.55 41.55 -0.69
CA LEU A 94 -38.46 40.99 -2.04
C LEU A 94 -37.40 39.88 -2.14
N MET A 95 -36.25 40.08 -1.50
CA MET A 95 -35.18 39.08 -1.49
C MET A 95 -35.60 37.78 -0.79
N ASN A 96 -36.35 37.85 0.31
CA ASN A 96 -36.87 36.66 0.97
C ASN A 96 -38.05 36.02 0.22
N SER A 97 -38.76 36.77 -0.62
CA SER A 97 -39.85 36.24 -1.49
C SER A 97 -39.36 35.51 -2.75
N LYS A 98 -38.05 35.39 -2.99
CA LYS A 98 -37.50 34.63 -4.14
C LYS A 98 -38.07 33.22 -4.23
N ILE A 99 -38.10 32.50 -3.11
CA ILE A 99 -38.57 31.10 -3.05
C ILE A 99 -40.09 31.03 -3.23
N GLU A 100 -40.84 32.03 -2.78
CA GLU A 100 -42.28 32.16 -3.00
C GLU A 100 -42.61 32.21 -4.51
N PHE A 101 -41.91 33.07 -5.25
CA PHE A 101 -42.07 33.16 -6.70
C PHE A 101 -41.72 31.85 -7.41
N MET A 102 -40.64 31.19 -6.98
CA MET A 102 -40.28 29.89 -7.53
C MET A 102 -41.36 28.85 -7.24
N ARG A 103 -41.91 28.80 -6.03
CA ARG A 103 -42.98 27.89 -5.64
C ARG A 103 -44.23 28.04 -6.52
N GLU A 104 -44.64 29.28 -6.75
CA GLU A 104 -45.78 29.60 -7.62
C GLU A 104 -45.63 29.07 -9.05
N VAL A 105 -44.40 29.09 -9.58
CA VAL A 105 -44.10 28.55 -10.91
C VAL A 105 -43.95 27.03 -10.86
N ALA A 106 -43.29 26.49 -9.84
CA ALA A 106 -43.09 25.05 -9.66
C ALA A 106 -44.41 24.26 -9.58
N ALA A 107 -45.48 24.88 -9.07
CA ALA A 107 -46.82 24.31 -9.03
C ALA A 107 -47.44 24.06 -10.42
N THR A 108 -46.94 24.74 -11.46
CA THR A 108 -47.53 24.72 -12.81
C THR A 108 -46.57 24.20 -13.89
N CYS A 109 -45.27 24.13 -13.62
CA CYS A 109 -44.28 23.63 -14.58
C CYS A 109 -43.92 22.15 -14.36
N THR A 110 -43.50 21.47 -15.43
CA THR A 110 -43.01 20.07 -15.40
C THR A 110 -41.50 19.96 -15.37
N THR A 111 -40.79 21.07 -15.55
CA THR A 111 -39.33 21.18 -15.57
C THR A 111 -38.76 21.45 -14.18
N ASP A 112 -37.44 21.37 -14.06
CA ASP A 112 -36.74 21.97 -12.91
C ASP A 112 -36.87 23.50 -12.97
N ILE A 113 -36.49 24.18 -11.89
CA ILE A 113 -36.71 25.62 -11.75
C ILE A 113 -35.47 26.34 -11.24
N ALA A 114 -35.25 27.57 -11.71
CA ALA A 114 -34.11 28.36 -11.31
C ALA A 114 -34.50 29.81 -11.00
N TRP A 115 -34.01 30.34 -9.88
CA TRP A 115 -33.98 31.77 -9.66
C TRP A 115 -32.77 32.37 -10.36
N VAL A 116 -33.00 33.45 -11.09
CA VAL A 116 -31.93 34.25 -11.69
C VAL A 116 -32.22 35.72 -11.40
N ASP A 117 -31.35 36.39 -10.66
CA ASP A 117 -31.47 37.83 -10.44
C ASP A 117 -31.46 38.54 -11.79
N PHE A 118 -32.37 39.51 -11.92
CA PHE A 118 -32.59 40.26 -13.15
C PHE A 118 -31.31 40.93 -13.70
N GLY A 119 -30.36 41.25 -12.82
CA GLY A 119 -29.08 41.89 -13.18
C GLY A 119 -27.87 40.95 -13.34
N ILE A 120 -28.03 39.63 -13.28
CA ILE A 120 -26.90 38.69 -13.13
C ILE A 120 -25.83 38.83 -14.23
N CYS A 121 -26.23 39.13 -15.48
CA CYS A 121 -25.30 39.25 -16.60
C CYS A 121 -24.31 40.43 -16.47
N LYS A 122 -24.50 41.35 -15.51
CA LYS A 122 -23.48 42.37 -15.19
C LYS A 122 -22.26 41.79 -14.47
N LEU A 123 -22.42 40.62 -13.84
CA LEU A 123 -21.36 39.95 -13.07
C LEU A 123 -20.49 39.04 -13.94
N ILE A 124 -20.95 38.70 -15.15
CA ILE A 124 -20.37 37.67 -16.01
C ILE A 124 -19.55 38.32 -17.12
N LYS A 125 -18.26 37.97 -17.18
CA LYS A 125 -17.31 38.39 -18.22
C LYS A 125 -17.36 37.45 -19.41
N ASP A 126 -17.53 36.14 -19.18
CA ASP A 126 -17.61 35.12 -20.24
C ASP A 126 -19.02 34.55 -20.39
N LEU A 127 -19.88 35.31 -21.09
CA LEU A 127 -21.25 34.89 -21.38
C LEU A 127 -21.32 33.59 -22.21
N PRO A 128 -20.52 33.38 -23.27
CA PRO A 128 -20.53 32.11 -24.00
C PRO A 128 -20.28 30.89 -23.11
N ALA A 129 -19.27 30.93 -22.23
CA ALA A 129 -18.98 29.82 -21.32
C ALA A 129 -20.12 29.59 -20.31
N MET A 130 -20.69 30.67 -19.77
CA MET A 130 -21.86 30.60 -18.88
C MET A 130 -23.04 29.88 -19.55
N PHE A 131 -23.43 30.29 -20.76
CA PHE A 131 -24.54 29.67 -21.47
C PHE A 131 -24.27 28.21 -21.81
N LYS A 132 -23.03 27.88 -22.21
CA LYS A 132 -22.62 26.48 -22.44
C LYS A 132 -22.82 25.60 -21.20
N LYS A 133 -22.52 26.12 -20.01
CA LYS A 133 -22.77 25.39 -18.75
C LYS A 133 -24.25 25.27 -18.44
N LEU A 134 -25.02 26.34 -18.61
CA LEU A 134 -26.48 26.34 -18.40
C LEU A 134 -27.19 25.35 -19.31
N ASP A 135 -26.78 25.25 -20.57
CA ASP A 135 -27.37 24.30 -21.53
C ASP A 135 -27.12 22.83 -21.15
N ASN A 136 -26.11 22.57 -20.31
CA ASN A 136 -25.74 21.25 -19.82
C ASN A 136 -26.06 21.05 -18.32
N LEU A 137 -26.75 22.00 -17.69
CA LEU A 137 -27.10 21.92 -16.27
C LEU A 137 -27.93 20.66 -15.98
N VAL A 138 -27.57 19.98 -14.89
CA VAL A 138 -28.38 18.91 -14.30
C VAL A 138 -28.62 19.26 -12.85
N VAL A 139 -29.88 19.48 -12.49
CA VAL A 139 -30.26 19.77 -11.11
C VAL A 139 -30.39 18.46 -10.33
N PRO A 140 -29.75 18.30 -9.16
CA PRO A 140 -29.86 17.09 -8.37
C PRO A 140 -31.30 16.85 -7.89
N LYS A 141 -31.80 15.63 -8.07
CA LYS A 141 -33.17 15.23 -7.71
C LYS A 141 -33.42 15.46 -6.21
N GLY A 142 -34.54 16.11 -5.88
CA GLY A 142 -34.95 16.40 -4.50
C GLY A 142 -34.08 17.41 -3.74
N GLN A 143 -33.16 18.10 -4.41
CA GLN A 143 -32.27 19.08 -3.79
C GLN A 143 -32.32 20.45 -4.49
N VAL A 144 -31.67 21.41 -3.84
CA VAL A 144 -31.42 22.76 -4.32
C VAL A 144 -29.93 22.89 -4.61
N LEU A 145 -29.58 23.19 -5.86
CA LEU A 145 -28.22 23.46 -6.31
C LEU A 145 -27.92 24.96 -6.22
N ILE A 146 -26.97 25.34 -5.35
CA ILE A 146 -26.72 26.75 -5.03
C ILE A 146 -25.22 27.11 -4.96
N PRO A 147 -24.78 28.24 -5.55
CA PRO A 147 -23.42 28.74 -5.37
C PRO A 147 -23.19 29.32 -3.96
N GLY A 148 -22.02 29.07 -3.38
CA GLY A 148 -21.63 29.61 -2.08
C GLY A 148 -20.20 30.15 -2.00
N CYS A 149 -20.02 31.29 -1.32
CA CYS A 149 -18.72 31.97 -1.19
C CYS A 149 -17.86 31.40 -0.06
N HIS A 150 -18.49 30.97 1.04
CA HIS A 150 -17.81 30.52 2.25
C HIS A 150 -18.41 29.20 2.74
N ASP A 151 -17.63 28.42 3.50
CA ASP A 151 -18.14 27.28 4.26
C ASP A 151 -19.12 27.75 5.37
N PRO A 152 -19.93 26.87 5.97
CA PRO A 152 -20.81 27.24 7.08
C PRO A 152 -20.05 27.92 8.23
N TYR A 153 -20.51 29.11 8.65
CA TYR A 153 -19.95 29.84 9.80
C TYR A 153 -21.07 30.55 10.57
N MET A 154 -20.79 30.96 11.81
CA MET A 154 -21.76 31.71 12.61
C MET A 154 -21.76 33.18 12.20
N SER A 155 -22.92 33.72 11.79
CA SER A 155 -23.09 35.14 11.50
C SER A 155 -24.24 35.73 12.32
N SER A 156 -24.10 36.99 12.74
CA SER A 156 -25.19 37.76 13.34
C SER A 156 -26.26 38.08 12.28
N PRO A 157 -27.56 38.05 12.63
CA PRO A 157 -28.64 38.50 11.73
C PRO A 157 -28.52 39.98 11.33
N ASP A 158 -27.71 40.76 12.06
CA ASP A 158 -27.43 42.16 11.76
C ASP A 158 -26.40 42.36 10.62
N ASN A 159 -25.68 41.30 10.20
CA ASN A 159 -24.70 41.34 9.12
C ASN A 159 -25.11 40.38 8.00
N VAL A 160 -24.74 40.71 6.74
CA VAL A 160 -24.93 39.79 5.61
C VAL A 160 -24.06 38.55 5.79
N HIS A 161 -24.66 37.39 5.69
CA HIS A 161 -24.01 36.09 5.72
C HIS A 161 -23.70 35.66 4.28
N TRP A 162 -22.46 35.84 3.85
CA TRP A 162 -22.00 35.46 2.52
C TRP A 162 -21.75 33.96 2.38
N ARG A 163 -22.58 33.11 2.99
CA ARG A 163 -22.54 31.65 2.80
C ARG A 163 -22.89 31.30 1.36
N PHE A 164 -24.01 31.86 0.87
CA PHE A 164 -24.54 31.64 -0.47
C PHE A 164 -24.49 32.91 -1.33
N CYS A 165 -24.45 32.76 -2.65
CA CYS A 165 -24.68 33.87 -3.57
C CYS A 165 -26.19 33.99 -3.83
N GLY A 166 -26.80 35.09 -3.39
CA GLY A 166 -28.25 35.30 -3.49
C GLY A 166 -28.80 35.40 -4.92
N SER A 167 -27.93 35.58 -5.92
CA SER A 167 -28.35 35.94 -7.28
C SER A 167 -28.71 34.75 -8.18
N LEU A 168 -28.41 33.52 -7.76
CA LEU A 168 -28.63 32.32 -8.55
C LEU A 168 -28.99 31.15 -7.65
N LEU A 169 -30.04 30.41 -7.99
CA LEU A 169 -30.45 29.19 -7.28
C LEU A 169 -31.14 28.26 -8.26
N PHE A 170 -30.75 26.99 -8.30
CA PHE A 170 -31.43 25.96 -9.09
C PHE A 170 -32.08 24.96 -8.16
N ALA A 171 -33.24 24.43 -8.50
CA ALA A 171 -33.93 23.47 -7.66
C ALA A 171 -34.68 22.44 -8.49
N ASP A 172 -34.64 21.20 -8.01
CA ASP A 172 -35.61 20.21 -8.43
C ASP A 172 -36.97 20.68 -7.92
N ARG A 173 -38.00 20.60 -8.78
CA ARG A 173 -39.34 21.09 -8.44
C ARG A 173 -39.89 20.52 -7.13
N THR A 174 -39.51 19.29 -6.76
CA THR A 174 -39.96 18.63 -5.53
C THR A 174 -39.28 19.15 -4.27
N ALA A 175 -38.16 19.89 -4.41
CA ALA A 175 -37.42 20.47 -3.30
C ALA A 175 -37.91 21.87 -2.89
N ILE A 176 -38.59 22.57 -3.79
CA ILE A 176 -38.96 23.99 -3.59
C ILE A 176 -39.95 24.18 -2.45
N ASP A 177 -40.99 23.36 -2.35
CA ASP A 177 -41.96 23.46 -1.24
C ASP A 177 -41.24 23.29 0.10
N ARG A 178 -40.34 22.32 0.21
CA ARG A 178 -39.55 22.08 1.43
C ARG A 178 -38.67 23.29 1.77
N LEU A 179 -37.98 23.88 0.80
CA LEU A 179 -37.18 25.08 1.02
C LEU A 179 -38.04 26.28 1.44
N TYR A 180 -39.21 26.45 0.81
CA TYR A 180 -40.15 27.52 1.14
C TYR A 180 -40.64 27.42 2.58
N GLU A 181 -41.18 26.26 2.97
CA GLU A 181 -41.75 26.06 4.30
C GLU A 181 -40.66 26.19 5.39
N ALA A 182 -39.45 25.66 5.14
CA ALA A 182 -38.34 25.79 6.08
C ALA A 182 -37.87 27.24 6.23
N SER A 183 -37.82 28.01 5.13
CA SER A 183 -37.43 29.43 5.17
C SER A 183 -38.47 30.27 5.89
N LEU A 184 -39.77 30.00 5.65
CA LEU A 184 -40.86 30.72 6.30
C LEU A 184 -40.94 30.39 7.80
N ALA A 185 -40.75 29.12 8.17
CA ALA A 185 -40.67 28.69 9.56
C ALA A 185 -39.51 29.38 10.29
N ASN A 186 -38.32 29.40 9.69
CA ASN A 186 -37.14 30.08 10.26
C ASN A 186 -37.40 31.58 10.51
N LEU A 187 -37.98 32.29 9.53
CA LEU A 187 -38.32 33.70 9.69
C LEU A 187 -39.39 33.93 10.77
N THR A 188 -40.37 33.03 10.86
CA THR A 188 -41.43 33.10 11.87
C THR A 188 -40.88 32.88 13.28
N GLU A 189 -40.02 31.88 13.46
CA GLU A 189 -39.40 31.54 14.75
C GLU A 189 -38.42 32.60 15.23
N THR A 190 -37.60 33.13 14.33
CA THR A 190 -36.61 34.17 14.68
C THR A 190 -37.27 35.54 14.90
N GLY A 191 -38.42 35.79 14.27
CA GLY A 191 -39.14 37.07 14.33
C GLY A 191 -38.31 38.25 13.81
N ARG A 192 -37.29 38.00 12.99
CA ARG A 192 -36.36 39.02 12.49
C ARG A 192 -36.28 38.99 10.97
N LEU A 193 -36.55 40.12 10.32
CA LEU A 193 -36.32 40.29 8.90
C LEU A 193 -34.83 40.57 8.64
N THR A 194 -34.18 39.72 7.86
CA THR A 194 -32.76 39.81 7.49
C THR A 194 -32.59 39.44 6.01
N TRP A 195 -31.36 39.38 5.49
CA TRP A 195 -31.10 38.96 4.10
C TRP A 195 -31.48 37.49 3.88
N GLU A 196 -31.97 37.15 2.70
CA GLU A 196 -32.40 35.80 2.33
C GLU A 196 -31.28 34.77 2.44
N VAL A 197 -30.04 35.17 2.15
CA VAL A 197 -28.87 34.30 2.29
C VAL A 197 -28.57 33.96 3.75
N ASN A 198 -28.98 34.82 4.70
CA ASN A 198 -28.90 34.52 6.13
C ASN A 198 -29.94 33.46 6.51
N VAL A 199 -31.16 33.58 5.97
CA VAL A 199 -32.23 32.60 6.19
C VAL A 199 -31.81 31.24 5.62
N TRP A 200 -31.32 31.19 4.38
CA TRP A 200 -30.88 29.93 3.77
C TRP A 200 -29.73 29.29 4.53
N ALA A 201 -28.77 30.07 5.03
CA ALA A 201 -27.67 29.55 5.85
C ALA A 201 -28.17 28.96 7.18
N GLN A 202 -29.16 29.60 7.83
CA GLN A 202 -29.77 29.07 9.04
C GLN A 202 -30.58 27.80 8.75
N VAL A 203 -31.35 27.77 7.67
CA VAL A 203 -32.09 26.58 7.24
C VAL A 203 -31.14 25.42 6.94
N GLU A 204 -30.00 25.66 6.26
CA GLU A 204 -28.96 24.66 6.05
C GLU A 204 -28.46 24.09 7.39
N ALA A 205 -28.11 24.96 8.34
CA ALA A 205 -27.60 24.56 9.65
C ALA A 205 -28.64 23.75 10.47
N THR A 206 -29.89 24.20 10.52
CA THR A 206 -30.96 23.52 11.25
C THR A 206 -31.24 22.12 10.67
N LEU A 207 -31.30 22.00 9.34
CA LEU A 207 -31.54 20.71 8.69
C LEU A 207 -30.36 19.74 8.87
N GLN A 208 -29.11 20.23 8.84
CA GLN A 208 -27.93 19.41 9.12
C GLN A 208 -27.93 18.88 10.55
N GLN A 209 -28.26 19.72 11.53
CA GLN A 209 -28.35 19.31 12.93
C GLN A 209 -29.41 18.21 13.13
N ALA A 210 -30.62 18.41 12.57
CA ALA A 210 -31.70 17.41 12.64
C ALA A 210 -31.28 16.06 12.02
N GLN A 211 -30.52 16.08 10.92
CA GLN A 211 -30.03 14.87 10.26
C GLN A 211 -28.99 14.11 11.10
N VAL A 212 -28.09 14.83 11.79
CA VAL A 212 -27.12 14.24 12.73
C VAL A 212 -27.84 13.61 13.92
N GLU A 213 -28.80 14.31 14.51
CA GLU A 213 -29.59 13.82 15.65
C GLU A 213 -30.40 12.56 15.28
N ALA A 214 -31.02 12.53 14.10
CA ALA A 214 -31.75 11.34 13.61
C ALA A 214 -30.83 10.13 13.35
N THR A 215 -29.61 10.37 12.84
CA THR A 215 -28.61 9.32 12.58
C THR A 215 -28.09 8.70 13.88
N LEU A 216 -27.89 9.51 14.92
CA LEU A 216 -27.47 9.05 16.25
C LEU A 216 -28.55 8.22 16.96
N GLN A 217 -29.83 8.41 16.61
CA GLN A 217 -30.97 7.73 17.26
C GLN A 217 -31.42 6.44 16.56
N GLN A 218 -30.73 5.95 15.50
CA GLN A 218 -31.11 4.75 14.72
C GLN A 218 -32.59 4.71 14.30
N ALA A 219 -33.21 5.87 14.08
CA ALA A 219 -34.60 5.92 13.63
C ALA A 219 -34.69 5.44 12.17
N GLN A 220 -35.60 4.50 11.89
CA GLN A 220 -36.03 4.17 10.52
C GLN A 220 -36.76 5.39 9.95
N VAL A 221 -36.01 6.28 9.30
CA VAL A 221 -36.59 7.41 8.57
C VAL A 221 -36.70 7.02 7.09
N GLU A 222 -37.85 7.30 6.47
CA GLU A 222 -38.15 7.05 5.07
C GLU A 222 -37.04 7.57 4.12
N ALA A 223 -36.75 6.81 3.06
CA ALA A 223 -35.61 6.98 2.17
C ALA A 223 -35.48 8.38 1.52
N THR A 224 -36.55 9.18 1.48
CA THR A 224 -36.57 10.55 0.95
C THR A 224 -35.90 11.59 1.87
N LEU A 225 -35.62 11.26 3.14
CA LEU A 225 -34.98 12.15 4.12
C LEU A 225 -33.44 11.96 4.22
N GLN A 226 -32.83 11.10 3.40
CA GLN A 226 -31.39 10.82 3.49
C GLN A 226 -30.49 11.84 2.78
N LEU A 227 -30.99 12.59 1.78
CA LEU A 227 -30.18 13.57 1.05
C LEU A 227 -30.32 14.99 1.65
N PRO A 228 -29.22 15.74 1.79
CA PRO A 228 -29.27 17.12 2.27
C PRO A 228 -30.07 17.99 1.29
N LEU A 229 -30.88 18.93 1.80
CA LEU A 229 -31.69 19.80 0.93
C LEU A 229 -30.80 20.67 0.02
N PHE A 230 -29.66 21.14 0.53
CA PHE A 230 -28.72 21.98 -0.20
C PHE A 230 -27.58 21.15 -0.79
N ALA A 231 -27.44 21.17 -2.11
CA ALA A 231 -26.27 20.74 -2.86
C ALA A 231 -25.51 22.01 -3.29
N TRP A 232 -24.49 22.41 -2.54
CA TRP A 232 -23.79 23.67 -2.84
C TRP A 232 -22.45 23.45 -3.56
N TYR A 233 -22.01 24.46 -4.30
CA TYR A 233 -20.68 24.50 -4.91
C TYR A 233 -20.02 25.85 -4.64
N LYS A 234 -18.69 25.86 -4.61
CA LYS A 234 -17.94 27.09 -4.40
C LYS A 234 -18.08 28.01 -5.61
N GLY A 235 -18.48 29.25 -5.35
CA GLY A 235 -18.58 30.31 -6.35
C GLY A 235 -18.52 31.67 -5.68
N ASP A 236 -18.29 32.72 -6.46
CA ASP A 236 -18.31 34.10 -6.03
C ASP A 236 -19.28 34.91 -6.88
N HIS A 237 -19.34 36.24 -6.68
CA HIS A 237 -20.21 37.12 -7.46
C HIS A 237 -19.57 37.52 -8.81
N ASN A 238 -18.95 36.56 -9.52
CA ASN A 238 -18.40 36.69 -10.87
C ASN A 238 -18.79 35.49 -11.78
N ASP A 239 -18.10 35.29 -12.91
CA ASP A 239 -18.12 34.06 -13.73
C ASP A 239 -18.27 32.74 -12.93
N THR A 240 -17.60 32.58 -11.77
CA THR A 240 -17.63 31.33 -10.98
C THR A 240 -18.97 31.04 -10.32
N ILE A 241 -19.92 32.00 -10.32
CA ILE A 241 -21.29 31.74 -9.89
C ILE A 241 -21.99 30.67 -10.74
N PHE A 242 -21.50 30.42 -11.97
CA PHE A 242 -21.99 29.34 -12.84
C PHE A 242 -21.04 28.13 -12.91
N ASP A 243 -20.06 28.01 -12.00
CA ASP A 243 -19.13 26.87 -11.92
C ASP A 243 -19.74 25.63 -11.22
N PHE A 244 -21.04 25.41 -11.41
CA PHE A 244 -21.68 24.21 -10.89
C PHE A 244 -21.07 22.93 -11.51
N PRO A 245 -21.04 21.83 -10.74
CA PRO A 245 -20.56 20.55 -11.23
C PRO A 245 -21.40 20.05 -12.42
N LEU A 246 -20.75 19.79 -13.55
CA LEU A 246 -21.36 19.19 -14.74
C LEU A 246 -21.00 17.71 -14.86
N PRO A 247 -21.98 16.81 -15.05
CA PRO A 247 -21.74 15.38 -15.16
C PRO A 247 -20.74 15.09 -16.28
N LYS A 248 -19.70 14.32 -15.97
CA LYS A 248 -18.69 13.90 -16.93
C LYS A 248 -19.08 12.57 -17.56
N ARG A 249 -18.85 12.46 -18.86
CA ARG A 249 -18.99 11.20 -19.61
C ARG A 249 -17.63 10.64 -19.97
N VAL A 250 -17.52 9.32 -20.04
CA VAL A 250 -16.31 8.59 -20.41
C VAL A 250 -16.61 7.66 -21.57
N MET A 251 -15.82 7.74 -22.64
CA MET A 251 -15.87 6.81 -23.77
C MET A 251 -14.61 5.95 -23.76
N ALA A 252 -14.74 4.62 -23.75
CA ALA A 252 -13.58 3.76 -23.93
C ALA A 252 -13.14 3.81 -25.40
N ILE A 253 -11.87 4.11 -25.65
CA ILE A 253 -11.26 4.15 -26.97
C ILE A 253 -10.29 2.97 -27.06
N ILE A 254 -10.61 2.01 -27.91
CA ILE A 254 -9.91 0.73 -28.01
C ILE A 254 -9.36 0.59 -29.44
N MET A 255 -8.03 0.53 -29.58
CA MET A 255 -7.37 0.26 -30.86
C MET A 255 -6.91 -1.20 -30.88
N ILE A 256 -7.30 -1.97 -31.89
CA ILE A 256 -7.13 -3.43 -31.88
C ILE A 256 -6.67 -4.00 -33.22
N LYS A 257 -6.06 -5.19 -33.13
CA LYS A 257 -5.76 -6.08 -34.23
C LYS A 257 -5.59 -7.51 -33.71
N ASN A 258 -6.38 -8.45 -34.21
CA ASN A 258 -6.31 -9.88 -33.88
C ASN A 258 -6.42 -10.19 -32.37
N GLU A 259 -7.52 -9.78 -31.74
CA GLU A 259 -7.75 -9.90 -30.30
C GLU A 259 -9.02 -10.71 -29.95
N GLU A 260 -9.41 -11.67 -30.81
CA GLU A 260 -10.65 -12.45 -30.67
C GLU A 260 -10.79 -13.14 -29.30
N ARG A 261 -9.66 -13.46 -28.66
CA ARG A 261 -9.60 -14.17 -27.38
C ARG A 261 -9.85 -13.28 -26.17
N ILE A 262 -9.55 -11.99 -26.24
CA ILE A 262 -9.46 -11.10 -25.07
C ILE A 262 -10.31 -9.85 -25.16
N ILE A 263 -10.77 -9.46 -26.37
CA ILE A 263 -11.48 -8.19 -26.55
C ILE A 263 -12.77 -8.07 -25.72
N LYS A 264 -13.51 -9.18 -25.51
CA LYS A 264 -14.70 -9.18 -24.65
C LYS A 264 -14.36 -8.80 -23.21
N ARG A 265 -13.29 -9.40 -22.66
CA ARG A 265 -12.80 -9.09 -21.31
C ARG A 265 -12.47 -7.60 -21.18
N CYS A 266 -11.74 -7.04 -22.14
CA CYS A 266 -11.39 -5.61 -22.14
C CYS A 266 -12.64 -4.73 -22.08
N ILE A 267 -13.63 -4.98 -22.95
CA ILE A 267 -14.89 -4.23 -22.98
C ILE A 267 -15.62 -4.38 -21.65
N GLU A 268 -15.81 -5.59 -21.14
CA GLU A 268 -16.48 -5.86 -19.86
C GLU A 268 -15.85 -5.11 -18.70
N ARG A 269 -14.52 -4.99 -18.65
CA ARG A 269 -13.82 -4.19 -17.63
C ARG A 269 -14.01 -2.70 -17.83
N ALA A 270 -13.99 -2.23 -19.07
CA ALA A 270 -14.23 -0.82 -19.39
C ALA A 270 -15.66 -0.37 -19.05
N LEU A 271 -16.66 -1.27 -19.09
CA LEU A 271 -18.05 -0.98 -18.70
C LEU A 271 -18.20 -0.49 -17.26
N ALA A 272 -17.20 -0.68 -16.39
CA ALA A 272 -17.21 -0.13 -15.03
C ALA A 272 -17.26 1.41 -15.00
N ILE A 273 -16.81 2.07 -16.07
CA ILE A 273 -16.77 3.55 -16.18
C ILE A 273 -17.35 4.06 -17.50
N ALA A 274 -17.28 3.29 -18.58
CA ALA A 274 -17.64 3.78 -19.90
C ALA A 274 -19.14 4.02 -20.06
N ASP A 275 -19.49 5.20 -20.56
CA ASP A 275 -20.83 5.56 -21.03
C ASP A 275 -21.00 5.24 -22.52
N ALA A 276 -19.90 5.02 -23.27
CA ALA A 276 -19.88 4.56 -24.65
C ALA A 276 -18.58 3.82 -24.99
N ILE A 277 -18.60 2.99 -26.04
CA ILE A 277 -17.42 2.25 -26.53
C ILE A 277 -17.12 2.64 -27.99
N CYS A 278 -15.89 3.06 -28.26
CA CYS A 278 -15.38 3.34 -29.60
C CYS A 278 -14.19 2.42 -29.89
N ILE A 279 -14.36 1.51 -30.86
CA ILE A 279 -13.33 0.56 -31.26
C ILE A 279 -12.82 0.92 -32.65
N ALA A 280 -11.50 0.96 -32.81
CA ALA A 280 -10.82 1.12 -34.10
C ALA A 280 -10.04 -0.17 -34.42
N ASP A 281 -10.57 -0.96 -35.35
CA ASP A 281 -9.86 -2.10 -35.93
C ASP A 281 -8.83 -1.61 -36.94
N THR A 282 -7.60 -2.11 -36.83
CA THR A 282 -6.48 -1.72 -37.71
C THR A 282 -6.12 -2.80 -38.75
N GLY A 283 -7.08 -3.65 -39.10
CA GLY A 283 -6.93 -4.73 -40.06
C GLY A 283 -6.76 -6.10 -39.40
N SER A 284 -7.70 -6.48 -38.53
CA SER A 284 -7.76 -7.86 -38.02
C SER A 284 -8.05 -8.85 -39.14
N THR A 285 -7.39 -9.99 -39.08
CA THR A 285 -7.50 -11.12 -40.02
C THR A 285 -8.07 -12.38 -39.35
N ASP A 286 -8.24 -12.37 -38.03
CA ASP A 286 -8.93 -13.41 -37.26
C ASP A 286 -10.43 -13.08 -37.10
N SER A 287 -11.13 -13.75 -36.17
CA SER A 287 -12.57 -13.58 -35.97
C SER A 287 -12.94 -12.31 -35.18
N THR A 288 -11.99 -11.43 -34.85
CA THR A 288 -12.23 -10.26 -33.98
C THR A 288 -13.35 -9.36 -34.47
N VAL A 289 -13.35 -9.01 -35.77
CA VAL A 289 -14.35 -8.10 -36.36
C VAL A 289 -15.74 -8.75 -36.35
N ALA A 290 -15.84 -10.03 -36.70
CA ALA A 290 -17.11 -10.76 -36.67
C ALA A 290 -17.68 -10.82 -35.24
N LEU A 291 -16.83 -11.17 -34.27
CA LEU A 291 -17.19 -11.21 -32.86
C LEU A 291 -17.70 -9.86 -32.34
N LEU A 292 -17.04 -8.76 -32.71
CA LEU A 292 -17.45 -7.41 -32.30
C LEU A 292 -18.76 -6.98 -32.97
N THR A 293 -18.96 -7.33 -34.22
CA THR A 293 -20.20 -7.02 -34.97
C THR A 293 -21.42 -7.62 -34.28
N ASP A 294 -21.29 -8.84 -33.75
CA ASP A 294 -22.36 -9.52 -33.01
C ASP A 294 -22.50 -9.01 -31.57
N TYR A 295 -21.38 -8.69 -30.91
CA TYR A 295 -21.36 -8.39 -29.47
C TYR A 295 -21.75 -6.95 -29.14
N LEU A 296 -21.24 -5.95 -29.88
CA LEU A 296 -21.46 -4.54 -29.55
C LEU A 296 -22.95 -4.12 -29.50
N PRO A 297 -23.84 -4.61 -30.38
CA PRO A 297 -25.28 -4.32 -30.30
C PRO A 297 -25.97 -4.86 -29.04
N THR A 298 -25.36 -5.81 -28.32
CA THR A 298 -25.93 -6.38 -27.09
C THR A 298 -25.65 -5.53 -25.84
N LEU A 299 -24.78 -4.52 -25.95
CA LEU A 299 -24.43 -3.63 -24.85
C LEU A 299 -25.56 -2.65 -24.53
N GLN A 300 -25.72 -2.32 -23.25
CA GLN A 300 -26.71 -1.32 -22.80
C GLN A 300 -26.27 0.14 -23.07
N ILE A 301 -25.02 0.32 -23.50
CA ILE A 301 -24.44 1.62 -23.82
C ILE A 301 -24.12 1.71 -25.33
N PRO A 302 -24.13 2.92 -25.92
CA PRO A 302 -23.76 3.11 -27.32
C PRO A 302 -22.36 2.58 -27.60
N ALA A 303 -22.23 1.82 -28.69
CA ALA A 303 -20.94 1.29 -29.13
C ALA A 303 -20.80 1.38 -30.64
N LYS A 304 -19.58 1.63 -31.12
CA LYS A 304 -19.29 1.73 -32.55
C LYS A 304 -17.92 1.15 -32.90
N LEU A 305 -17.90 0.41 -34.01
CA LEU A 305 -16.70 -0.16 -34.62
C LEU A 305 -16.32 0.65 -35.87
N TYR A 306 -15.06 1.07 -35.93
CA TYR A 306 -14.42 1.73 -37.06
C TYR A 306 -13.34 0.83 -37.65
N GLN A 307 -13.11 0.96 -38.96
CA GLN A 307 -12.01 0.30 -39.67
C GLN A 307 -11.01 1.34 -40.15
N HIS A 308 -9.77 1.24 -39.68
CA HIS A 308 -8.67 2.12 -40.07
C HIS A 308 -7.59 1.34 -40.81
N THR A 309 -6.99 1.95 -41.84
CA THR A 309 -5.77 1.41 -42.45
C THR A 309 -4.61 1.58 -41.49
N TRP A 310 -3.87 0.51 -41.21
CA TRP A 310 -2.68 0.56 -40.37
C TRP A 310 -1.53 1.31 -41.06
N ARG A 311 -0.88 2.21 -40.31
CA ARG A 311 0.36 2.90 -40.70
C ARG A 311 1.42 2.72 -39.61
N ASP A 312 1.16 3.26 -38.42
CA ASP A 312 2.03 3.22 -37.24
C ASP A 312 1.21 3.51 -35.96
N PHE A 313 1.80 3.29 -34.78
CA PHE A 313 1.06 3.39 -33.51
C PHE A 313 0.53 4.80 -33.23
N GLY A 314 1.37 5.84 -33.33
CA GLY A 314 0.96 7.22 -33.07
C GLY A 314 -0.10 7.73 -34.05
N HIS A 315 0.06 7.42 -35.33
CA HIS A 315 -0.92 7.78 -36.36
C HIS A 315 -2.27 7.12 -36.08
N ASN A 316 -2.29 5.80 -35.88
CA ASN A 316 -3.54 5.05 -35.71
C ASN A 316 -4.23 5.34 -34.36
N ARG A 317 -3.48 5.63 -33.28
CA ARG A 317 -4.05 6.14 -32.02
C ARG A 317 -4.66 7.54 -32.18
N THR A 318 -4.02 8.42 -32.97
CA THR A 318 -4.61 9.73 -33.28
C THR A 318 -5.93 9.57 -34.06
N LEU A 319 -5.97 8.66 -35.04
CA LEU A 319 -7.21 8.36 -35.77
C LEU A 319 -8.29 7.76 -34.87
N SER A 320 -7.96 6.86 -33.94
CA SER A 320 -8.95 6.29 -33.02
C SER A 320 -9.54 7.34 -32.07
N PHE A 321 -8.74 8.33 -31.65
CA PHE A 321 -9.22 9.47 -30.88
C PHE A 321 -10.15 10.38 -31.70
N GLN A 322 -9.80 10.67 -32.95
CA GLN A 322 -10.68 11.44 -33.86
C GLN A 322 -12.00 10.73 -34.12
N ALA A 323 -11.99 9.40 -34.31
CA ALA A 323 -13.21 8.60 -34.45
C ALA A 323 -14.11 8.67 -33.21
N ALA A 324 -13.52 8.79 -32.01
CA ALA A 324 -14.26 9.01 -30.77
C ALA A 324 -14.87 10.43 -30.71
N GLN A 325 -14.15 11.46 -31.17
CA GLN A 325 -14.69 12.83 -31.29
C GLN A 325 -15.90 12.87 -32.23
N ASP A 326 -15.81 12.21 -33.39
CA ASP A 326 -16.92 12.09 -34.34
C ASP A 326 -18.10 11.33 -33.71
N PHE A 327 -17.83 10.25 -32.97
CA PHE A 327 -18.88 9.47 -32.32
C PHE A 327 -19.62 10.30 -31.25
N VAL A 328 -18.90 11.07 -30.44
CA VAL A 328 -19.47 12.01 -29.45
C VAL A 328 -20.44 13.01 -30.09
N GLN A 329 -20.11 13.54 -31.26
CA GLN A 329 -21.01 14.44 -31.98
C GLN A 329 -22.30 13.74 -32.38
N THR A 330 -22.23 12.49 -32.88
CA THR A 330 -23.45 11.73 -33.26
C THR A 330 -24.34 11.38 -32.07
N LEU A 331 -23.77 11.30 -30.86
CA LEU A 331 -24.51 11.07 -29.62
C LEU A 331 -25.12 12.36 -29.04
N GLY A 332 -24.79 13.53 -29.62
CA GLY A 332 -25.19 14.83 -29.08
C GLY A 332 -24.52 15.16 -27.74
N TRP A 333 -23.33 14.61 -27.50
CA TRP A 333 -22.59 14.81 -26.26
C TRP A 333 -21.66 16.01 -26.39
N GLU A 334 -21.51 16.77 -25.31
CA GLU A 334 -20.60 17.91 -25.28
C GLU A 334 -19.14 17.44 -25.07
N PRO A 335 -18.23 17.64 -26.04
CA PRO A 335 -16.86 17.13 -25.97
C PRO A 335 -16.03 17.74 -24.82
N ASP A 336 -16.31 18.95 -24.35
CA ASP A 336 -15.59 19.54 -23.20
C ASP A 336 -15.92 18.87 -21.86
N PHE A 337 -17.03 18.12 -21.81
CA PHE A 337 -17.46 17.36 -20.63
C PHE A 337 -17.36 15.85 -20.85
N THR A 338 -16.70 15.43 -21.93
CA THR A 338 -16.51 14.02 -22.28
C THR A 338 -15.02 13.67 -22.36
N TYR A 339 -14.64 12.53 -21.82
CA TYR A 339 -13.27 12.01 -21.80
C TYR A 339 -13.18 10.69 -22.55
N GLY A 340 -12.14 10.52 -23.37
CA GLY A 340 -11.72 9.24 -23.92
C GLY A 340 -10.80 8.51 -22.93
N LEU A 341 -11.13 7.26 -22.60
CA LEU A 341 -10.25 6.32 -21.90
C LEU A 341 -9.54 5.45 -22.94
N ALA A 342 -8.29 5.75 -23.26
CA ALA A 342 -7.48 5.00 -24.20
C ALA A 342 -6.97 3.70 -23.57
N ILE A 343 -7.54 2.55 -23.94
CA ILE A 343 -7.22 1.25 -23.36
C ILE A 343 -6.90 0.23 -24.45
N ASP A 344 -5.93 -0.64 -24.19
CA ASP A 344 -5.51 -1.70 -25.11
C ASP A 344 -6.20 -3.03 -24.71
N ALA A 345 -6.33 -3.99 -25.64
CA ALA A 345 -7.18 -5.17 -25.41
C ALA A 345 -6.68 -6.12 -24.29
N ASP A 346 -5.39 -6.08 -23.95
CA ASP A 346 -4.79 -6.84 -22.85
C ASP A 346 -4.84 -6.13 -21.49
N MET A 347 -5.54 -4.99 -21.42
CA MET A 347 -5.67 -4.18 -20.20
C MET A 347 -7.03 -4.33 -19.54
N ASN A 348 -7.02 -4.48 -18.22
CA ASN A 348 -8.20 -4.41 -17.37
C ASN A 348 -8.23 -3.03 -16.69
N PHE A 349 -9.28 -2.24 -16.95
CA PHE A 349 -9.53 -1.02 -16.18
C PHE A 349 -10.02 -1.37 -14.77
N VAL A 350 -9.43 -0.75 -13.75
CA VAL A 350 -9.82 -0.96 -12.35
C VAL A 350 -10.14 0.38 -11.69
N MET A 351 -11.37 0.47 -11.18
CA MET A 351 -11.89 1.62 -10.46
C MET A 351 -11.86 1.35 -8.95
N THR A 352 -11.32 2.29 -8.16
CA THR A 352 -11.43 2.21 -6.69
C THR A 352 -12.77 2.80 -6.22
N PRO A 353 -13.26 2.46 -5.02
CA PRO A 353 -14.50 3.03 -4.47
C PRO A 353 -14.47 4.56 -4.30
N ASN A 354 -13.29 5.17 -4.30
CA ASN A 354 -13.09 6.60 -4.08
C ASN A 354 -13.13 7.42 -5.38
N PHE A 355 -13.17 6.79 -6.55
CA PHE A 355 -13.18 7.54 -7.81
C PHE A 355 -14.56 8.14 -8.09
N ASN A 356 -14.56 9.43 -8.46
CA ASN A 356 -15.73 10.09 -9.01
C ASN A 356 -15.41 10.65 -10.41
N LYS A 357 -16.26 10.39 -11.42
CA LYS A 357 -16.10 10.95 -12.76
C LYS A 357 -16.01 12.49 -12.74
N MET A 358 -16.61 13.13 -11.74
CA MET A 358 -16.58 14.58 -11.53
C MET A 358 -15.18 15.13 -11.23
N ASP A 359 -14.24 14.27 -10.85
CA ASP A 359 -12.84 14.64 -10.59
C ASP A 359 -12.08 14.95 -11.89
N LEU A 360 -12.64 14.59 -13.05
CA LEU A 360 -12.05 14.87 -14.36
C LEU A 360 -12.26 16.34 -14.77
N LYS A 361 -11.27 17.18 -14.48
CA LYS A 361 -11.23 18.64 -14.68
C LYS A 361 -10.09 19.12 -15.57
N ALA A 362 -8.99 18.40 -15.68
CA ALA A 362 -7.86 18.70 -16.56
C ALA A 362 -8.14 18.23 -17.99
N ASN A 363 -7.31 18.64 -18.96
CA ASN A 363 -7.42 18.12 -20.32
C ASN A 363 -7.06 16.63 -20.42
N GLY A 364 -6.22 16.11 -19.54
CA GLY A 364 -5.82 14.70 -19.56
C GLY A 364 -5.24 14.22 -18.24
N TYR A 365 -5.28 12.90 -18.04
CA TYR A 365 -4.81 12.26 -16.81
C TYR A 365 -3.90 11.07 -17.08
N ARG A 366 -2.83 10.99 -16.28
CA ARG A 366 -1.97 9.83 -16.14
C ARG A 366 -2.48 8.95 -15.01
N ILE A 367 -2.61 7.66 -15.28
CA ILE A 367 -3.03 6.66 -14.30
C ILE A 367 -1.96 5.59 -14.17
N MET A 368 -1.90 4.93 -13.02
CA MET A 368 -0.95 3.85 -12.79
C MET A 368 -1.28 2.67 -13.71
N GLN A 369 -0.29 2.16 -14.43
CA GLN A 369 -0.35 0.94 -15.21
C GLN A 369 0.57 -0.09 -14.56
N LYS A 370 0.03 -1.27 -14.28
CA LYS A 370 0.70 -2.35 -13.55
C LYS A 370 0.84 -3.56 -14.45
N THR A 371 2.07 -4.01 -14.66
CA THR A 371 2.42 -5.26 -15.33
C THR A 371 3.23 -6.09 -14.33
N PRO A 372 3.31 -7.43 -14.44
CA PRO A 372 4.17 -8.21 -13.55
C PRO A 372 5.62 -7.66 -13.51
N GLY A 373 6.01 -7.09 -12.38
CA GLY A 373 7.34 -6.53 -12.14
C GLY A 373 7.59 -5.09 -12.62
N LEU A 374 6.58 -4.37 -13.12
CA LEU A 374 6.73 -2.97 -13.55
C LEU A 374 5.46 -2.16 -13.27
N GLU A 375 5.63 -0.98 -12.65
CA GLU A 375 4.55 -0.01 -12.43
C GLU A 375 5.00 1.37 -12.93
N TYR A 376 4.16 2.03 -13.74
CA TYR A 376 4.44 3.37 -14.23
C TYR A 376 3.15 4.13 -14.57
N TYR A 377 3.23 5.46 -14.52
CA TYR A 377 2.12 6.32 -14.92
C TYR A 377 2.08 6.51 -16.44
N ASN A 378 0.90 6.32 -17.03
CA ASN A 378 0.67 6.52 -18.46
C ASN A 378 -0.59 7.36 -18.71
N THR A 379 -0.55 8.24 -19.71
CA THR A 379 -1.69 9.11 -20.07
C THR A 379 -2.77 8.28 -20.74
N ARG A 380 -3.93 8.18 -20.07
CA ARG A 380 -5.03 7.28 -20.47
C ARG A 380 -6.38 7.96 -20.56
N PHE A 381 -6.63 9.02 -19.78
CA PHE A 381 -7.83 9.85 -19.96
C PHE A 381 -7.50 11.10 -20.77
N LEU A 382 -8.32 11.39 -21.78
CA LEU A 382 -8.11 12.46 -22.74
C LEU A 382 -9.43 13.21 -22.96
N ARG A 383 -9.51 14.49 -22.61
CA ARG A 383 -10.70 15.32 -22.89
C ARG A 383 -10.93 15.38 -24.40
N LEU A 384 -12.13 15.03 -24.85
CA LEU A 384 -12.46 14.97 -26.28
C LEU A 384 -12.61 16.35 -26.92
N GLY A 385 -12.87 17.40 -26.14
CA GLY A 385 -12.83 18.79 -26.62
C GLY A 385 -11.41 19.34 -26.87
N TYR A 386 -10.37 18.61 -26.45
CA TYR A 386 -8.99 19.03 -26.63
C TYR A 386 -8.35 18.39 -27.87
N PRO A 387 -7.52 19.12 -28.65
CA PRO A 387 -6.90 18.61 -29.88
C PRO A 387 -5.67 17.73 -29.59
N TRP A 388 -5.86 16.61 -28.89
CA TRP A 388 -4.80 15.65 -28.60
C TRP A 388 -4.20 15.04 -29.86
N LYS A 389 -2.87 14.84 -29.87
CA LYS A 389 -2.16 14.12 -30.92
C LYS A 389 -1.26 13.05 -30.30
N CYS A 390 -1.31 11.82 -30.81
CA CYS A 390 -0.41 10.76 -30.39
C CYS A 390 0.81 10.73 -31.33
N SER A 391 2.01 10.82 -30.76
CA SER A 391 3.27 10.95 -31.50
C SER A 391 4.19 9.76 -31.25
N GLY A 392 4.82 9.26 -32.32
CA GLY A 392 5.81 8.18 -32.29
C GLY A 392 5.37 6.95 -33.09
N VAL A 393 6.26 6.45 -33.96
CA VAL A 393 5.99 5.25 -34.77
C VAL A 393 5.84 3.98 -33.93
N THR A 394 6.53 3.96 -32.78
CA THR A 394 6.39 3.03 -31.64
C THR A 394 6.69 3.81 -30.35
N HIS A 395 6.37 3.26 -29.18
CA HIS A 395 6.58 3.94 -27.87
C HIS A 395 5.95 5.34 -27.83
N GLU A 396 4.72 5.37 -28.34
CA GLU A 396 3.91 6.54 -28.59
C GLU A 396 3.51 7.25 -27.30
N TYR A 397 3.31 8.57 -27.40
CA TYR A 397 2.89 9.40 -26.28
C TYR A 397 1.87 10.44 -26.75
N TRP A 398 1.00 10.87 -25.86
CA TRP A 398 0.03 11.94 -26.11
C TRP A 398 0.67 13.30 -25.90
N ASP A 399 0.72 14.10 -26.96
CA ASP A 399 1.20 15.47 -26.98
C ASP A 399 0.03 16.46 -26.96
N GLY A 400 0.27 17.64 -26.40
CA GLY A 400 -0.62 18.80 -26.53
C GLY A 400 -0.93 19.53 -25.24
N SER A 401 -1.01 18.88 -24.07
CA SER A 401 -1.33 19.54 -22.78
C SER A 401 -0.61 18.87 -21.62
N ASP A 402 -0.39 19.64 -20.55
CA ASP A 402 -0.04 19.07 -19.25
C ASP A 402 -1.13 18.09 -18.78
N THR A 403 -0.69 17.05 -18.08
CA THR A 403 -1.55 15.98 -17.55
C THR A 403 -1.38 15.84 -16.05
N GLU A 404 -2.50 15.66 -15.35
CA GLU A 404 -2.53 15.42 -13.91
C GLU A 404 -2.44 13.92 -13.59
N GLN A 405 -1.99 13.57 -12.39
CA GLN A 405 -2.02 12.19 -11.92
C GLN A 405 -3.38 11.89 -11.27
N LEU A 406 -3.93 10.72 -11.58
CA LEU A 406 -5.17 10.23 -10.98
C LEU A 406 -4.90 8.86 -10.35
N GLU A 407 -4.97 8.80 -9.02
CA GLU A 407 -4.59 7.62 -8.22
C GLU A 407 -5.79 6.74 -7.81
N THR A 408 -7.01 7.23 -8.00
CA THR A 408 -8.25 6.54 -7.66
C THR A 408 -8.67 5.49 -8.70
N VAL A 409 -7.86 5.30 -9.76
CA VAL A 409 -8.05 4.30 -10.81
C VAL A 409 -6.69 3.79 -11.28
N TYR A 410 -6.64 2.58 -11.84
CA TYR A 410 -5.42 2.03 -12.44
C TYR A 410 -5.74 1.02 -13.54
N ILE A 411 -4.72 0.67 -14.32
CA ILE A 411 -4.75 -0.42 -15.30
C ILE A 411 -3.98 -1.62 -14.75
N ASP A 412 -4.62 -2.78 -14.78
CA ASP A 412 -3.98 -4.09 -14.66
C ASP A 412 -3.71 -4.62 -16.08
N ASP A 413 -2.44 -4.58 -16.49
CA ASP A 413 -1.95 -4.96 -17.82
C ASP A 413 -1.45 -6.41 -17.78
N VAL A 414 -2.28 -7.31 -18.33
CA VAL A 414 -2.08 -8.76 -18.32
C VAL A 414 -0.97 -9.17 -19.29
N GLY A 415 -0.77 -8.39 -20.35
CA GLY A 415 0.21 -8.70 -21.37
C GLY A 415 -0.07 -9.97 -22.19
N ASP A 416 -1.32 -10.35 -22.41
CA ASP A 416 -1.74 -11.54 -23.16
C ASP A 416 -2.24 -11.26 -24.60
N GLY A 417 -1.99 -10.06 -25.14
CA GLY A 417 -2.35 -9.69 -26.51
C GLY A 417 -1.70 -10.54 -27.61
N GLY A 418 -2.44 -10.76 -28.71
CA GLY A 418 -2.12 -11.75 -29.74
C GLY A 418 -0.93 -11.42 -30.67
N CYS A 419 -0.50 -10.16 -30.75
CA CYS A 419 0.43 -9.69 -31.78
C CYS A 419 1.86 -9.41 -31.24
N LYS A 420 2.52 -10.44 -30.66
CA LYS A 420 3.85 -10.30 -30.00
C LYS A 420 5.00 -11.07 -30.67
N ALA A 421 4.74 -11.98 -31.60
CA ALA A 421 5.75 -12.89 -32.15
C ALA A 421 6.87 -12.22 -32.96
N ASP A 422 6.56 -11.15 -33.70
CA ASP A 422 7.50 -10.40 -34.55
C ASP A 422 7.86 -9.02 -33.98
N LYS A 423 7.55 -8.76 -32.70
CA LYS A 423 7.59 -7.42 -32.09
C LYS A 423 8.91 -6.69 -32.35
N PHE A 424 10.04 -7.31 -32.05
CA PHE A 424 11.34 -6.65 -32.19
C PHE A 424 11.68 -6.33 -33.65
N GLU A 425 11.38 -7.22 -34.59
CA GLU A 425 11.63 -6.99 -36.01
C GLU A 425 10.71 -5.91 -36.58
N ARG A 426 9.43 -5.93 -36.19
CA ARG A 426 8.44 -4.92 -36.58
C ARG A 426 8.84 -3.54 -36.05
N ASP A 427 9.13 -3.44 -34.75
CA ASP A 427 9.46 -2.17 -34.11
C ASP A 427 10.77 -1.61 -34.69
N ALA A 428 11.77 -2.46 -34.95
CA ALA A 428 13.00 -2.07 -35.61
C ALA A 428 12.75 -1.52 -37.02
N ARG A 429 11.89 -2.19 -37.82
CA ARG A 429 11.51 -1.72 -39.16
C ARG A 429 10.80 -0.37 -39.12
N LEU A 430 9.83 -0.20 -38.22
CA LEU A 430 9.09 1.06 -38.05
C LEU A 430 10.00 2.21 -37.64
N LEU A 431 10.87 2.00 -36.64
CA LEU A 431 11.79 3.02 -36.16
C LEU A 431 12.89 3.35 -37.15
N THR A 432 13.38 2.35 -37.90
CA THR A 432 14.32 2.59 -39.01
C THR A 432 13.69 3.48 -40.06
N LYS A 433 12.46 3.16 -40.50
CA LYS A 433 11.72 4.00 -41.44
C LYS A 433 11.47 5.40 -40.89
N GLY A 434 11.09 5.50 -39.62
CA GLY A 434 10.93 6.79 -38.93
C GLY A 434 12.20 7.63 -38.90
N LEU A 435 13.39 7.02 -38.79
CA LEU A 435 14.67 7.72 -38.87
C LEU A 435 15.11 8.03 -40.31
N GLU A 436 14.61 7.35 -41.32
CA GLU A 436 14.80 7.78 -42.71
C GLU A 436 14.01 9.08 -42.96
N ASP A 437 12.78 9.15 -42.44
CA ASP A 437 11.88 10.28 -42.62
C ASP A 437 12.27 11.46 -41.69
N GLU A 438 12.72 11.18 -40.47
CA GLU A 438 13.17 12.16 -39.47
C GLU A 438 14.58 11.82 -38.90
N PRO A 439 15.67 12.07 -39.65
CA PRO A 439 17.02 11.61 -39.29
C PRO A 439 17.61 12.15 -37.97
N THR A 440 17.04 13.23 -37.44
CA THR A 440 17.46 13.88 -36.19
C THR A 440 16.57 13.54 -35.01
N ASN A 441 15.58 12.64 -35.17
CA ASN A 441 14.67 12.27 -34.09
C ASN A 441 15.39 11.41 -33.03
N ALA A 442 15.86 12.07 -31.96
CA ALA A 442 16.62 11.42 -30.90
C ALA A 442 15.81 10.31 -30.21
N ARG A 443 14.49 10.46 -30.05
CA ARG A 443 13.64 9.43 -29.42
C ARG A 443 13.60 8.15 -30.26
N TYR A 444 13.52 8.26 -31.60
CA TYR A 444 13.60 7.08 -32.47
C TYR A 444 14.96 6.38 -32.39
N MET A 445 16.06 7.14 -32.28
CA MET A 445 17.39 6.56 -32.06
C MET A 445 17.43 5.75 -30.76
N PHE A 446 16.89 6.30 -29.67
CA PHE A 446 16.87 5.63 -28.37
C PHE A 446 16.09 4.31 -28.42
N TYR A 447 14.85 4.35 -28.90
CA TYR A 447 14.03 3.14 -28.92
C TYR A 447 14.51 2.11 -29.94
N LEU A 448 15.07 2.53 -31.08
CA LEU A 448 15.65 1.57 -32.02
C LEU A 448 16.88 0.89 -31.40
N ALA A 449 17.69 1.62 -30.61
CA ALA A 449 18.81 1.03 -29.89
C ALA A 449 18.35 0.03 -28.82
N GLN A 450 17.25 0.33 -28.10
CA GLN A 450 16.60 -0.60 -27.18
C GLN A 450 16.10 -1.85 -27.90
N THR A 451 15.40 -1.69 -29.02
CA THR A 451 14.89 -2.82 -29.82
C THR A 451 16.03 -3.70 -30.36
N LEU A 452 17.12 -3.11 -30.87
CA LEU A 452 18.29 -3.85 -31.34
C LEU A 452 18.99 -4.61 -30.21
N LYS A 453 19.09 -4.00 -29.02
CA LYS A 453 19.63 -4.61 -27.80
C LYS A 453 18.81 -5.83 -27.40
N ASP A 454 17.48 -5.69 -27.33
CA ASP A 454 16.57 -6.79 -26.97
C ASP A 454 16.58 -7.89 -28.04
N GLY A 455 16.75 -7.53 -29.32
CA GLY A 455 16.98 -8.45 -30.44
C GLY A 455 18.40 -9.02 -30.56
N LYS A 456 19.26 -8.85 -29.54
CA LYS A 456 20.64 -9.35 -29.47
C LYS A 456 21.61 -8.88 -30.58
N ARG A 457 21.29 -7.76 -31.24
CA ARG A 457 22.16 -7.08 -32.22
C ARG A 457 23.05 -6.05 -31.51
N LEU A 458 23.97 -6.54 -30.68
CA LEU A 458 24.65 -5.73 -29.66
C LEU A 458 25.49 -4.58 -30.24
N ASP A 459 26.30 -4.83 -31.27
CA ASP A 459 27.18 -3.80 -31.84
C ASP A 459 26.39 -2.67 -32.51
N GLU A 460 25.29 -3.02 -33.18
CA GLU A 460 24.39 -2.05 -33.80
C GLU A 460 23.66 -1.21 -32.76
N ALA A 461 23.21 -1.84 -31.66
CA ALA A 461 22.65 -1.14 -30.52
C ALA A 461 23.66 -0.15 -29.90
N ILE A 462 24.92 -0.58 -29.68
CA ILE A 462 25.98 0.29 -29.15
C ILE A 462 26.23 1.49 -30.08
N ALA A 463 26.34 1.25 -31.39
CA ALA A 463 26.56 2.32 -32.37
C ALA A 463 25.40 3.33 -32.35
N LEU A 464 24.17 2.86 -32.26
CA LEU A 464 23.00 3.70 -32.23
C LEU A 464 22.82 4.45 -30.90
N TYR A 465 23.16 3.83 -29.77
CA TYR A 465 23.22 4.54 -28.48
C TYR A 465 24.27 5.66 -28.48
N LYS A 466 25.44 5.45 -29.11
CA LYS A 466 26.44 6.52 -29.26
C LYS A 466 25.88 7.67 -30.08
N ARG A 467 25.24 7.37 -31.22
CA ARG A 467 24.54 8.37 -32.03
C ARG A 467 23.43 9.09 -31.24
N ARG A 468 22.67 8.37 -30.40
CA ARG A 468 21.66 8.94 -29.50
C ARG A 468 22.30 9.91 -28.50
N ILE A 469 23.45 9.57 -27.92
CA ILE A 469 24.17 10.42 -26.98
C ILE A 469 24.63 11.70 -27.67
N ASP A 470 25.20 11.60 -28.86
CA ASP A 470 25.68 12.75 -29.64
C ASP A 470 24.52 13.67 -30.07
N ALA A 471 23.32 13.13 -30.30
CA ALA A 471 22.13 13.90 -30.64
C ALA A 471 21.56 14.75 -29.48
N GLY A 472 21.94 14.49 -28.22
CA GLY A 472 21.43 15.24 -27.05
C GLY A 472 19.90 15.11 -26.86
N GLY A 473 19.24 16.05 -26.19
CA GLY A 473 17.80 15.98 -25.88
C GLY A 473 17.53 15.58 -24.42
N TRP A 474 16.49 14.78 -24.15
CA TRP A 474 16.15 14.41 -22.76
C TRP A 474 17.32 13.68 -22.09
N TYR A 475 17.84 14.27 -21.01
CA TYR A 475 19.10 13.84 -20.40
C TYR A 475 19.01 12.45 -19.79
N GLU A 476 17.83 12.01 -19.32
CA GLU A 476 17.66 10.68 -18.73
C GLU A 476 17.87 9.57 -19.77
N GLU A 477 17.39 9.76 -21.01
CA GLU A 477 17.67 8.83 -22.12
C GLU A 477 19.16 8.82 -22.51
N VAL A 478 19.83 9.98 -22.46
CA VAL A 478 21.27 10.09 -22.73
C VAL A 478 22.06 9.32 -21.68
N TRP A 479 21.75 9.53 -20.40
CA TRP A 479 22.36 8.80 -19.29
C TRP A 479 22.11 7.28 -19.42
N TYR A 480 20.85 6.89 -19.67
CA TYR A 480 20.47 5.49 -19.79
C TYR A 480 21.20 4.81 -20.96
N SER A 481 21.38 5.53 -22.07
CA SER A 481 22.19 5.05 -23.21
C SER A 481 23.63 4.72 -22.79
N MET A 482 24.28 5.57 -22.00
CA MET A 482 25.64 5.32 -21.48
C MET A 482 25.67 4.10 -20.56
N TYR A 483 24.68 4.00 -19.67
CA TYR A 483 24.55 2.88 -18.74
C TYR A 483 24.35 1.54 -19.47
N ILE A 484 23.49 1.51 -20.50
CA ILE A 484 23.27 0.31 -21.30
C ILE A 484 24.49 -0.04 -22.15
N ILE A 485 25.20 0.92 -22.74
CA ILE A 485 26.46 0.64 -23.43
C ILE A 485 27.45 -0.09 -22.50
N SER A 486 27.54 0.33 -21.23
CA SER A 486 28.36 -0.36 -20.22
C SER A 486 27.93 -1.82 -20.04
N LYS A 487 26.63 -2.09 -19.83
CA LYS A 487 26.09 -3.45 -19.71
C LYS A 487 26.38 -4.29 -20.96
N LEU A 488 26.25 -3.71 -22.15
CA LEU A 488 26.53 -4.39 -23.42
C LEU A 488 28.01 -4.74 -23.58
N TYR A 489 28.92 -3.85 -23.19
CA TYR A 489 30.35 -4.19 -23.19
C TYR A 489 30.71 -5.28 -22.19
N HIS A 490 30.00 -5.37 -21.05
CA HIS A 490 30.12 -6.50 -20.14
C HIS A 490 29.66 -7.82 -20.77
N GLU A 491 28.53 -7.85 -21.49
CA GLU A 491 28.08 -9.03 -22.25
C GLU A 491 29.12 -9.48 -23.29
N GLN A 492 29.89 -8.54 -23.86
CA GLN A 492 31.00 -8.80 -24.78
C GLN A 492 32.33 -9.13 -24.08
N ASN A 493 32.37 -9.24 -22.75
CA ASN A 493 33.59 -9.40 -21.94
C ASN A 493 34.66 -8.30 -22.12
N LYS A 494 34.25 -7.09 -22.53
CA LYS A 494 35.11 -5.90 -22.72
C LYS A 494 35.09 -5.01 -21.47
N LEU A 495 35.83 -5.44 -20.43
CA LEU A 495 35.79 -4.81 -19.11
C LEU A 495 36.27 -3.36 -19.06
N PRO A 496 37.38 -2.95 -19.74
CA PRO A 496 37.80 -1.55 -19.71
C PRO A 496 36.74 -0.61 -20.30
N GLU A 497 36.11 -1.01 -21.41
CA GLU A 497 35.05 -0.24 -22.07
C GLU A 497 33.79 -0.22 -21.21
N MET A 498 33.39 -1.36 -20.63
CA MET A 498 32.29 -1.42 -19.67
C MET A 498 32.49 -0.38 -18.56
N GLU A 499 33.62 -0.44 -17.86
CA GLU A 499 33.90 0.45 -16.74
C GLU A 499 33.95 1.92 -17.18
N PHE A 500 34.60 2.20 -18.32
CA PHE A 500 34.64 3.53 -18.90
C PHE A 500 33.23 4.10 -19.13
N TRP A 501 32.32 3.33 -19.73
CA TRP A 501 30.97 3.80 -20.02
C TRP A 501 30.10 3.94 -18.75
N ALA A 502 30.28 3.06 -17.76
CA ALA A 502 29.61 3.21 -16.47
C ALA A 502 30.05 4.48 -15.73
N LEU A 503 31.36 4.79 -15.75
CA LEU A 503 31.89 6.02 -15.17
C LEU A 503 31.48 7.26 -15.97
N LYS A 504 31.39 7.15 -17.29
CA LYS A 504 30.87 8.22 -18.14
C LYS A 504 29.41 8.54 -17.80
N ALA A 505 28.58 7.51 -17.55
CA ALA A 505 27.22 7.69 -17.06
C ALA A 505 27.20 8.38 -15.68
N TYR A 506 28.09 7.97 -14.75
CA TYR A 506 28.20 8.61 -13.44
C TYR A 506 28.56 10.10 -13.53
N GLU A 507 29.56 10.45 -14.36
CA GLU A 507 29.96 11.85 -14.51
C GLU A 507 28.87 12.69 -15.20
N PHE A 508 28.07 12.10 -16.08
CA PHE A 508 26.95 12.76 -16.73
C PHE A 508 25.79 13.04 -15.77
N ASN A 509 25.44 12.10 -14.89
CA ASN A 509 24.45 12.30 -13.83
C ASN A 509 24.87 11.59 -12.54
N LYS A 510 25.29 12.38 -11.55
CA LYS A 510 25.78 11.92 -10.24
C LYS A 510 24.68 11.55 -9.26
N ASN A 511 23.42 11.80 -9.61
CA ASN A 511 22.26 11.48 -8.77
C ASN A 511 21.74 10.06 -9.00
N ARG A 512 22.28 9.33 -9.98
CA ARG A 512 21.94 7.92 -10.26
C ARG A 512 23.06 6.97 -9.86
N SER A 513 22.70 5.87 -9.21
CA SER A 513 23.65 4.93 -8.59
C SER A 513 23.64 3.53 -9.21
N GLU A 514 22.75 3.24 -10.15
CA GLU A 514 22.57 1.91 -10.77
C GLU A 514 23.80 1.45 -11.56
N ASN A 515 24.50 2.40 -12.19
CA ASN A 515 25.77 2.15 -12.86
C ASN A 515 26.89 1.81 -11.85
N LEU A 516 26.89 2.43 -10.66
CA LEU A 516 27.85 2.11 -9.60
C LEU A 516 27.54 0.75 -8.96
N TYR A 517 26.26 0.43 -8.73
CA TYR A 517 25.86 -0.89 -8.25
C TYR A 517 26.25 -1.99 -9.24
N PHE A 518 26.00 -1.75 -10.53
CA PHE A 518 26.42 -2.65 -11.59
C PHE A 518 27.94 -2.92 -11.53
N LEU A 519 28.77 -1.89 -11.35
CA LEU A 519 30.22 -2.06 -11.18
C LEU A 519 30.57 -2.81 -9.88
N THR A 520 29.92 -2.50 -8.76
CA THR A 520 30.11 -3.20 -7.48
C THR A 520 29.89 -4.70 -7.64
N ARG A 521 28.76 -5.10 -8.22
CA ARG A 521 28.41 -6.51 -8.41
C ARG A 521 29.40 -7.22 -9.33
N VAL A 522 29.70 -6.63 -10.49
CA VAL A 522 30.63 -7.22 -11.48
C VAL A 522 32.03 -7.42 -10.86
N PHE A 523 32.57 -6.40 -10.18
CA PHE A 523 33.90 -6.54 -9.58
C PHE A 523 33.92 -7.46 -8.36
N ARG A 524 32.82 -7.56 -7.58
CA ARG A 524 32.69 -8.57 -6.53
C ARG A 524 32.76 -9.98 -7.11
N GLU A 525 31.97 -10.25 -8.15
CA GLU A 525 31.89 -11.58 -8.80
C GLU A 525 33.23 -12.02 -9.39
N ARG A 526 34.12 -11.06 -9.69
CA ARG A 526 35.48 -11.29 -10.18
C ARG A 526 36.56 -11.27 -9.10
N SER A 527 36.18 -11.21 -7.83
CA SER A 527 37.10 -11.11 -6.68
C SER A 527 37.96 -9.84 -6.64
N GLU A 528 37.62 -8.79 -7.39
CA GLU A 528 38.26 -7.47 -7.33
C GLU A 528 37.66 -6.64 -6.17
N HIS A 529 37.74 -7.17 -4.95
CA HIS A 529 36.97 -6.70 -3.80
C HIS A 529 37.20 -5.23 -3.42
N HIS A 530 38.44 -4.73 -3.51
CA HIS A 530 38.74 -3.32 -3.19
C HIS A 530 38.07 -2.35 -4.18
N LYS A 531 37.95 -2.75 -5.44
CA LYS A 531 37.31 -1.97 -6.49
C LYS A 531 35.79 -1.99 -6.35
N ALA A 532 35.23 -3.17 -6.07
CA ALA A 532 33.82 -3.32 -5.72
C ALA A 532 33.45 -2.46 -4.50
N TRP A 533 34.27 -2.48 -3.46
CA TRP A 533 34.11 -1.68 -2.24
C TRP A 533 34.13 -0.17 -2.52
N PHE A 534 35.06 0.29 -3.36
CA PHE A 534 35.11 1.69 -3.77
C PHE A 534 33.82 2.15 -4.45
N TYR A 535 33.32 1.38 -5.41
CA TYR A 535 32.06 1.71 -6.10
C TYR A 535 30.85 1.61 -5.18
N MET A 536 30.85 0.64 -4.27
CA MET A 536 29.78 0.46 -3.29
C MET A 536 29.67 1.68 -2.37
N LEU A 537 30.80 2.15 -1.82
CA LEU A 537 30.82 3.34 -0.96
C LEU A 537 30.36 4.60 -1.70
N LYS A 538 30.76 4.78 -2.97
CA LYS A 538 30.28 5.89 -3.79
C LYS A 538 28.77 5.80 -4.03
N GLY A 539 28.26 4.61 -4.37
CA GLY A 539 26.85 4.39 -4.63
C GLY A 539 25.96 4.58 -3.40
N LEU A 540 26.38 4.06 -2.24
CA LEU A 540 25.68 4.21 -0.96
C LEU A 540 25.50 5.67 -0.51
N ALA A 541 26.38 6.58 -0.94
CA ALA A 541 26.29 7.99 -0.61
C ALA A 541 25.24 8.76 -1.43
N ILE A 542 24.71 8.15 -2.49
CA ILE A 542 23.75 8.78 -3.42
C ILE A 542 22.33 8.48 -2.95
N LYS A 543 21.54 9.55 -2.75
CA LYS A 543 20.11 9.42 -2.42
C LYS A 543 19.32 8.97 -3.65
N LYS A 544 18.14 8.38 -3.43
CA LYS A 544 17.20 8.00 -4.50
C LYS A 544 16.93 9.18 -5.44
N SER A 545 17.16 8.96 -6.74
CA SER A 545 16.92 9.98 -7.77
C SER A 545 15.43 10.31 -7.90
N THR A 546 15.13 11.54 -8.34
CA THR A 546 13.78 11.98 -8.76
C THR A 546 13.55 11.76 -10.25
N ASP A 547 14.54 11.23 -10.97
CA ASP A 547 14.42 10.84 -12.38
C ASP A 547 13.31 9.79 -12.57
N LEU A 548 12.72 9.76 -13.77
CA LEU A 548 11.54 8.96 -14.09
C LEU A 548 11.88 7.71 -14.90
N LEU A 549 12.90 7.79 -15.76
CA LEU A 549 13.19 6.75 -16.75
C LEU A 549 13.90 5.55 -16.13
N PHE A 550 13.18 4.43 -16.02
CA PHE A 550 13.72 3.11 -15.67
C PHE A 550 14.58 3.12 -14.40
N LEU A 551 14.05 3.64 -13.30
CA LEU A 551 14.72 3.65 -12.00
C LEU A 551 14.76 2.23 -11.40
N GLU A 552 15.95 1.73 -11.06
CA GLU A 552 16.11 0.42 -10.39
C GLU A 552 15.98 0.61 -8.87
N ASN A 553 14.74 0.66 -8.36
CA ASN A 553 14.42 1.03 -6.96
C ASN A 553 15.24 0.24 -5.91
N GLU A 554 15.39 -1.06 -6.09
CA GLU A 554 16.11 -1.96 -5.16
C GLU A 554 17.56 -1.53 -4.92
N VAL A 555 18.21 -0.88 -5.91
CA VAL A 555 19.58 -0.37 -5.79
C VAL A 555 19.69 0.65 -4.65
N TYR A 556 18.71 1.54 -4.54
CA TYR A 556 18.68 2.58 -3.52
C TYR A 556 18.15 2.07 -2.18
N GLU A 557 17.35 1.01 -2.21
CA GLU A 557 16.70 0.48 -1.02
C GLU A 557 17.60 -0.48 -0.25
N HIS A 558 18.28 -1.41 -0.94
CA HIS A 558 18.99 -2.47 -0.23
C HIS A 558 20.14 -3.17 -0.97
N LEU A 559 20.24 -3.13 -2.29
CA LEU A 559 21.23 -3.97 -2.98
C LEU A 559 22.69 -3.60 -2.66
N PHE A 560 23.01 -2.34 -2.40
CA PHE A 560 24.35 -2.01 -1.88
C PHE A 560 24.60 -2.56 -0.46
N LEU A 561 23.57 -2.60 0.39
CA LEU A 561 23.69 -3.19 1.73
C LEU A 561 23.89 -4.71 1.63
N TYR A 562 23.26 -5.37 0.66
CA TYR A 562 23.53 -6.77 0.32
C TYR A 562 25.01 -6.98 -0.02
N GLU A 563 25.55 -6.20 -0.97
CA GLU A 563 26.95 -6.29 -1.36
C GLU A 563 27.89 -6.04 -0.17
N LYS A 564 27.54 -5.10 0.71
CA LYS A 564 28.28 -4.82 1.95
C LYS A 564 28.37 -6.06 2.85
N THR A 565 27.30 -6.84 3.00
CA THR A 565 27.32 -8.08 3.80
C THR A 565 28.30 -9.14 3.28
N ILE A 566 28.73 -9.05 2.02
CA ILE A 566 29.71 -9.96 1.43
C ILE A 566 31.10 -9.33 1.48
N LEU A 567 31.23 -8.06 1.05
CA LEU A 567 32.52 -7.39 0.96
C LEU A 567 33.15 -7.11 2.32
N ASN A 568 32.35 -6.97 3.38
CA ASN A 568 32.83 -6.83 4.76
C ASN A 568 33.82 -7.95 5.15
N TYR A 569 33.57 -9.19 4.72
CA TYR A 569 34.46 -10.33 4.98
C TYR A 569 35.86 -10.12 4.36
N TYR A 570 35.91 -9.65 3.12
CA TYR A 570 37.16 -9.49 2.37
C TYR A 570 37.93 -8.22 2.74
N ILE A 571 37.23 -7.14 3.07
CA ILE A 571 37.83 -5.81 3.24
C ILE A 571 38.00 -5.42 4.71
N GLN A 572 37.08 -5.83 5.58
CA GLN A 572 37.07 -5.46 6.99
C GLN A 572 37.02 -6.68 7.92
N PRO A 573 37.93 -7.68 7.77
CA PRO A 573 37.90 -8.89 8.58
C PRO A 573 38.19 -8.64 10.08
N HIS A 574 38.69 -7.46 10.44
CA HIS A 574 38.93 -7.05 11.83
C HIS A 574 37.67 -6.52 12.55
N LYS A 575 36.59 -6.23 11.80
CA LYS A 575 35.32 -5.66 12.31
C LYS A 575 34.22 -6.70 12.44
N GLN A 576 34.54 -7.88 12.97
CA GLN A 576 33.66 -9.04 12.85
C GLN A 576 32.32 -8.86 13.56
N ALA A 577 32.31 -8.24 14.73
CA ALA A 577 31.07 -7.95 15.46
C ALA A 577 30.17 -6.98 14.68
N GLU A 578 30.72 -5.89 14.11
CA GLU A 578 29.94 -4.97 13.28
C GLU A 578 29.44 -5.65 12.00
N ASN A 579 30.28 -6.46 11.37
CA ASN A 579 29.91 -7.18 10.14
C ASN A 579 28.79 -8.21 10.38
N LEU A 580 28.83 -8.90 11.51
CA LEU A 580 27.80 -9.84 11.93
C LEU A 580 26.49 -9.12 12.24
N GLN A 581 26.56 -7.93 12.87
CA GLN A 581 25.38 -7.09 13.10
C GLN A 581 24.77 -6.58 11.78
N ASP A 582 25.60 -6.14 10.83
CA ASP A 582 25.15 -5.75 9.48
C ASP A 582 24.40 -6.91 8.78
N LEU A 583 24.96 -8.12 8.84
CA LEU A 583 24.36 -9.32 8.25
C LEU A 583 23.01 -9.65 8.87
N ILE A 584 22.93 -9.68 10.22
CA ILE A 584 21.68 -9.97 10.94
C ILE A 584 20.64 -8.88 10.66
N SER A 585 21.04 -7.62 10.64
CA SER A 585 20.14 -6.48 10.35
C SER A 585 19.58 -6.57 8.93
N TYR A 586 20.42 -6.92 7.95
CA TYR A 586 19.97 -7.16 6.57
C TYR A 586 19.01 -8.35 6.49
N TYR A 587 19.35 -9.46 7.15
CA TYR A 587 18.50 -10.65 7.21
C TYR A 587 17.11 -10.35 7.79
N ASN A 588 17.06 -9.61 8.90
CA ASN A 588 15.82 -9.23 9.56
C ASN A 588 14.86 -8.48 8.64
N ARG A 589 15.38 -7.66 7.72
CA ARG A 589 14.57 -6.86 6.79
C ARG A 589 14.16 -7.63 5.54
N TYR A 590 15.06 -8.41 4.96
CA TYR A 590 14.88 -8.95 3.60
C TYR A 590 14.76 -10.48 3.52
N SER A 591 15.09 -11.22 4.59
CA SER A 591 15.06 -12.70 4.65
C SER A 591 15.62 -13.39 3.40
N THR A 592 16.93 -13.23 3.23
CA THR A 592 17.63 -13.63 2.01
C THR A 592 18.63 -14.75 2.28
N SER A 593 19.34 -15.18 1.24
CA SER A 593 20.42 -16.15 1.32
C SER A 593 21.62 -15.70 2.16
N VAL A 594 21.71 -14.44 2.63
CA VAL A 594 22.86 -13.97 3.42
C VAL A 594 23.08 -14.75 4.72
N TYR A 595 22.07 -15.47 5.21
CA TYR A 595 22.20 -16.34 6.38
C TYR A 595 23.32 -17.38 6.22
N SER A 596 23.56 -17.89 5.00
CA SER A 596 24.66 -18.84 4.76
C SER A 596 26.03 -18.24 5.11
N ASN A 597 26.17 -16.91 5.02
CA ASN A 597 27.44 -16.23 5.29
C ASN A 597 27.76 -16.12 6.79
N LEU A 598 26.83 -16.51 7.68
CA LEU A 598 26.99 -16.44 9.13
C LEU A 598 28.29 -17.15 9.59
N GLU A 599 28.65 -18.27 8.95
CA GLU A 599 29.86 -19.02 9.30
C GLU A 599 31.18 -18.29 9.09
N HIS A 600 31.18 -17.23 8.29
CA HIS A 600 32.36 -16.42 8.02
C HIS A 600 32.57 -15.32 9.07
N TYR A 601 31.56 -15.03 9.89
CA TYR A 601 31.55 -13.90 10.81
C TYR A 601 31.45 -14.30 12.29
N VAL A 602 30.89 -15.47 12.60
CA VAL A 602 30.75 -15.93 14.00
C VAL A 602 32.09 -16.34 14.59
N GLN A 603 32.38 -15.88 15.80
CA GLN A 603 33.63 -16.16 16.54
C GLN A 603 33.41 -16.99 17.81
N ALA A 604 34.53 -17.50 18.33
CA ALA A 604 34.58 -18.06 19.68
C ALA A 604 34.35 -16.96 20.71
N ILE A 605 33.51 -17.21 21.72
CA ILE A 605 33.39 -16.29 22.84
C ILE A 605 34.64 -16.36 23.74
N PRO A 606 35.21 -15.22 24.17
CA PRO A 606 36.30 -15.23 25.14
C PRO A 606 35.87 -15.86 26.47
N HIS A 607 36.60 -16.88 26.90
CA HIS A 607 36.37 -17.61 28.15
C HIS A 607 37.54 -17.44 29.12
N ASN A 608 37.26 -17.42 30.43
CA ASN A 608 38.27 -17.39 31.49
C ASN A 608 38.98 -18.73 31.64
N SER A 609 38.23 -19.83 31.56
CA SER A 609 38.77 -21.18 31.66
C SER A 609 37.84 -22.21 31.01
N VAL A 610 38.45 -23.33 30.62
CA VAL A 610 37.77 -24.53 30.10
C VAL A 610 38.40 -25.75 30.77
N SER A 611 37.58 -26.63 31.33
CA SER A 611 38.01 -27.90 31.92
C SER A 611 37.13 -29.06 31.46
N SER A 612 37.67 -30.28 31.45
CA SER A 612 36.88 -31.48 31.19
C SER A 612 35.94 -31.75 32.37
N LEU A 613 34.72 -32.21 32.10
CA LEU A 613 33.85 -32.80 33.12
C LEU A 613 34.06 -34.32 33.11
N PRO A 614 34.81 -34.90 34.06
CA PRO A 614 35.17 -36.31 34.02
C PRO A 614 33.94 -37.18 34.27
N LEU A 615 33.44 -37.83 33.22
CA LEU A 615 32.30 -38.73 33.28
C LEU A 615 32.68 -40.12 32.74
N PRO A 616 32.32 -41.20 33.45
CA PRO A 616 32.67 -42.55 33.01
C PRO A 616 31.92 -42.93 31.73
N VAL A 617 32.54 -43.76 30.89
CA VAL A 617 31.86 -44.43 29.78
C VAL A 617 31.04 -45.58 30.36
N MET A 618 29.76 -45.67 29.97
CA MET A 618 28.82 -46.68 30.49
C MET A 618 28.47 -47.69 29.40
N GLY A 619 29.27 -48.75 29.25
CA GLY A 619 29.11 -49.71 28.16
C GLY A 619 29.24 -49.03 26.78
N ASP A 620 28.21 -49.14 25.94
CA ASP A 620 28.16 -48.49 24.61
C ASP A 620 27.96 -46.96 24.67
N TYR A 621 27.60 -46.43 25.84
CA TYR A 621 27.13 -45.05 25.98
C TYR A 621 28.23 -44.08 26.43
N VAL A 622 28.22 -42.87 25.86
CA VAL A 622 29.05 -41.73 26.28
C VAL A 622 28.21 -40.57 26.76
N ALA A 623 28.72 -39.84 27.74
CA ALA A 623 28.09 -38.63 28.26
C ALA A 623 28.09 -37.50 27.22
N THR A 624 26.99 -36.73 27.20
CA THR A 624 26.70 -35.70 26.20
C THR A 624 26.21 -34.41 26.86
N SER A 625 25.00 -33.96 26.56
CA SER A 625 24.35 -32.80 27.18
C SER A 625 24.05 -33.03 28.66
N THR A 626 24.28 -32.00 29.46
CA THR A 626 23.95 -31.99 30.89
C THR A 626 23.07 -30.80 31.21
N SER A 627 21.87 -31.05 31.76
CA SER A 627 21.07 -30.00 32.41
C SER A 627 21.30 -30.03 33.91
N PHE A 628 21.06 -28.92 34.59
CA PHE A 628 21.17 -28.86 36.04
C PHE A 628 20.28 -27.78 36.65
N VAL A 629 19.94 -27.97 37.92
CA VAL A 629 19.19 -27.03 38.74
C VAL A 629 19.77 -26.95 40.14
N GLU A 630 19.64 -25.80 40.79
CA GLU A 630 20.12 -25.59 42.15
C GLU A 630 19.21 -26.27 43.18
N THR A 631 19.82 -26.95 44.16
CA THR A 631 19.13 -27.62 45.27
C THR A 631 19.87 -27.34 46.58
N SER A 632 19.26 -27.68 47.71
CA SER A 632 19.90 -27.56 49.04
C SER A 632 21.18 -28.40 49.21
N GLN A 633 21.41 -29.40 48.33
CA GLN A 633 22.58 -30.28 48.36
C GLN A 633 23.67 -29.88 47.35
N GLY A 634 23.47 -28.78 46.61
CA GLY A 634 24.30 -28.38 45.48
C GLY A 634 23.54 -28.40 44.15
N LEU A 635 24.26 -28.34 43.03
CA LEU A 635 23.69 -28.44 41.70
C LEU A 635 23.33 -29.90 41.40
N ARG A 636 22.05 -30.17 41.14
CA ARG A 636 21.58 -31.47 40.69
C ARG A 636 21.69 -31.55 39.18
N LEU A 637 22.44 -32.52 38.67
CA LEU A 637 22.67 -32.73 37.25
C LEU A 637 21.74 -33.83 36.72
N ASN A 638 21.27 -33.66 35.49
CA ASN A 638 20.83 -34.75 34.63
C ASN A 638 21.76 -34.82 33.41
N ILE A 639 22.46 -35.93 33.28
CA ILE A 639 23.49 -36.19 32.28
C ILE A 639 22.93 -37.18 31.27
N ARG A 640 22.85 -36.73 30.01
CA ARG A 640 22.40 -37.57 28.90
C ARG A 640 23.55 -38.44 28.41
N TYR A 641 23.29 -39.73 28.27
CA TYR A 641 24.21 -40.72 27.72
C TYR A 641 23.66 -41.27 26.40
N VAL A 642 24.46 -41.24 25.33
CA VAL A 642 24.05 -41.70 23.99
C VAL A 642 24.94 -42.81 23.47
N ASN A 643 24.40 -43.70 22.66
CA ASN A 643 25.16 -44.80 22.06
C ASN A 643 25.85 -44.43 20.73
N TYR A 644 25.69 -43.23 20.16
CA TYR A 644 26.30 -42.90 18.87
C TYR A 644 27.60 -42.11 18.94
N ARG A 645 28.32 -42.06 17.81
CA ARG A 645 29.45 -41.16 17.55
C ARG A 645 29.24 -40.44 16.23
N ILE A 646 29.35 -39.12 16.25
CA ILE A 646 29.35 -38.28 15.05
C ILE A 646 30.69 -38.44 14.33
N GLN A 647 30.63 -38.78 13.05
CA GLN A 647 31.78 -39.00 12.17
C GLN A 647 32.26 -37.68 11.54
N PRO A 648 33.49 -37.61 10.98
CA PRO A 648 34.00 -36.39 10.33
C PRO A 648 33.13 -35.87 9.17
N ASP A 649 32.41 -36.77 8.49
CA ASP A 649 31.46 -36.44 7.43
C ASP A 649 30.07 -36.01 7.95
N GLY A 650 29.92 -35.85 9.26
CA GLY A 650 28.67 -35.47 9.92
C GLY A 650 27.65 -36.59 10.10
N SER A 651 27.95 -37.82 9.65
CA SER A 651 27.06 -38.97 9.84
C SER A 651 27.10 -39.49 11.27
N TYR A 652 26.02 -40.16 11.70
CA TYR A 652 25.92 -40.76 13.04
C TYR A 652 26.07 -42.28 12.91
N LYS A 653 26.94 -42.87 13.72
CA LYS A 653 27.07 -44.33 13.87
C LYS A 653 26.75 -44.73 15.31
N MET A 654 25.86 -45.69 15.48
CA MET A 654 25.31 -46.14 16.76
C MET A 654 26.06 -47.39 17.22
N MET A 655 26.55 -47.38 18.46
CA MET A 655 27.25 -48.47 19.13
C MET A 655 26.22 -49.44 19.73
N VAL A 656 26.38 -50.72 19.43
CA VAL A 656 25.66 -51.83 20.08
C VAL A 656 26.65 -52.98 20.25
N ASP A 657 26.81 -53.45 21.48
CA ASP A 657 27.73 -54.53 21.85
C ASP A 657 29.18 -54.27 21.39
N GLY A 658 29.62 -53.00 21.49
CA GLY A 658 30.94 -52.56 21.05
C GLY A 658 31.13 -52.36 19.54
N LEU A 659 30.08 -52.54 18.72
CA LEU A 659 30.12 -52.38 17.26
C LEU A 659 29.37 -51.14 16.78
N LEU A 660 30.04 -50.29 15.98
CA LEU A 660 29.46 -49.09 15.36
C LEU A 660 28.78 -49.40 14.02
N SER A 661 27.49 -49.12 13.89
CA SER A 661 26.73 -49.24 12.64
C SER A 661 25.71 -48.11 12.44
N HIS A 662 25.34 -47.85 11.19
CA HIS A 662 24.23 -46.94 10.85
C HIS A 662 22.85 -47.60 11.04
N ASP A 663 22.78 -48.93 11.05
CA ASP A 663 21.52 -49.68 11.13
C ASP A 663 21.02 -49.86 12.57
N ASN A 664 21.87 -49.55 13.55
CA ASN A 664 21.56 -49.67 14.97
C ASN A 664 20.66 -48.52 15.43
N PRO A 665 19.68 -48.75 16.32
CA PRO A 665 18.83 -47.67 16.83
C PRO A 665 19.62 -46.67 17.67
N VAL A 666 19.20 -45.41 17.62
CA VAL A 666 19.67 -44.35 18.53
C VAL A 666 19.07 -44.61 19.90
N ARG A 667 19.93 -44.73 20.92
CA ARG A 667 19.53 -44.95 22.32
C ARG A 667 20.07 -43.85 23.21
N THR A 668 19.19 -43.29 24.04
CA THR A 668 19.53 -42.27 25.04
C THR A 668 19.10 -42.71 26.44
N ARG A 669 19.98 -42.48 27.43
CA ARG A 669 19.78 -42.80 28.84
C ARG A 669 20.08 -41.57 29.69
N ASN A 670 19.47 -41.46 30.85
CA ASN A 670 19.60 -40.29 31.73
C ASN A 670 20.18 -40.71 33.08
N PHE A 671 21.17 -39.96 33.55
CA PHE A 671 21.88 -40.22 34.80
C PHE A 671 21.89 -38.96 35.67
N THR A 672 21.93 -39.13 36.99
CA THR A 672 21.99 -38.06 37.98
C THR A 672 23.32 -38.04 38.72
N ALA A 673 23.76 -36.83 39.05
CA ALA A 673 24.87 -36.59 39.97
C ALA A 673 24.63 -35.26 40.72
N ILE A 674 25.38 -35.03 41.80
CA ILE A 674 25.48 -33.75 42.49
C ILE A 674 26.79 -33.09 42.09
N ALA A 675 26.78 -31.77 41.87
CA ALA A 675 27.98 -30.97 41.72
C ALA A 675 27.97 -29.74 42.65
N ASP A 676 29.15 -29.18 42.92
CA ASP A 676 29.28 -27.89 43.59
C ASP A 676 28.94 -26.72 42.64
N SER A 677 29.00 -25.48 43.15
CA SER A 677 28.77 -24.25 42.38
C SER A 677 29.83 -24.01 41.28
N ASP A 678 30.93 -24.76 41.30
CA ASP A 678 31.98 -24.78 40.31
C ASP A 678 31.84 -25.94 39.31
N LEU A 679 30.73 -26.68 39.36
CA LEU A 679 30.43 -27.82 38.49
C LEU A 679 31.43 -28.99 38.65
N ASN A 680 32.07 -29.11 39.81
CA ASN A 680 32.83 -30.30 40.18
C ASN A 680 31.88 -31.34 40.80
N LEU A 681 31.99 -32.61 40.40
CA LEU A 681 31.12 -33.68 40.91
C LEU A 681 31.38 -33.98 42.39
N LEU A 682 30.30 -34.04 43.17
CA LEU A 682 30.26 -34.37 44.59
C LEU A 682 29.69 -35.77 44.86
N SER A 683 29.11 -36.42 43.86
CA SER A 683 28.55 -37.77 43.97
C SER A 683 28.88 -38.61 42.74
N ASP A 684 28.73 -39.94 42.88
CA ASP A 684 28.76 -40.86 41.76
C ASP A 684 27.57 -40.62 40.79
N VAL A 685 27.77 -41.06 39.55
CA VAL A 685 26.78 -40.96 38.46
C VAL A 685 25.86 -42.18 38.53
N THR A 686 24.58 -41.96 38.81
CA THR A 686 23.57 -43.02 38.98
C THR A 686 22.50 -42.92 37.90
N GLU A 687 22.05 -44.04 37.35
CA GLU A 687 21.03 -44.03 36.30
C GLU A 687 19.62 -43.74 36.84
N LEU A 688 18.84 -42.98 36.07
CA LEU A 688 17.41 -42.78 36.28
C LEU A 688 16.60 -43.52 35.23
N LEU A 689 15.71 -44.40 35.68
CA LEU A 689 14.88 -45.23 34.81
C LEU A 689 13.45 -44.67 34.71
N PRO A 690 12.84 -44.64 33.52
CA PRO A 690 11.40 -44.46 33.37
C PRO A 690 10.63 -45.51 34.19
N ASN A 691 9.64 -45.10 34.97
CA ASN A 691 8.85 -46.01 35.81
C ASN A 691 7.72 -46.74 35.05
N MET A 692 7.68 -46.60 33.72
CA MET A 692 6.70 -47.23 32.85
C MET A 692 7.31 -47.61 31.50
N PRO A 693 6.77 -48.63 30.81
CA PRO A 693 7.25 -49.01 29.48
C PRO A 693 6.97 -47.90 28.44
N PRO A 694 7.73 -47.87 27.33
CA PRO A 694 7.43 -47.05 26.15
C PRO A 694 5.98 -47.19 25.67
N LEU A 695 5.39 -46.08 25.20
CA LEU A 695 4.07 -46.05 24.59
C LEU A 695 4.11 -46.48 23.11
N HIS A 696 5.24 -46.22 22.46
CA HIS A 696 5.49 -46.49 21.05
C HIS A 696 6.82 -47.21 20.84
N SER A 697 6.97 -47.87 19.70
CA SER A 697 8.26 -48.38 19.23
C SER A 697 8.85 -47.44 18.19
N GLY A 698 10.17 -47.22 18.21
CA GLY A 698 10.82 -46.30 17.30
C GLY A 698 12.32 -46.56 17.17
N HIS A 699 12.92 -45.95 16.14
CA HIS A 699 14.37 -46.03 15.89
C HIS A 699 15.19 -45.07 16.78
N ILE A 700 14.52 -44.11 17.44
CA ILE A 700 15.08 -43.23 18.47
C ILE A 700 14.42 -43.61 19.80
N GLN A 701 15.22 -44.11 20.74
CA GLN A 701 14.78 -44.77 21.97
C GLN A 701 15.23 -43.98 23.21
N GLY A 702 14.32 -43.75 24.16
CA GLY A 702 14.55 -43.04 25.41
C GLY A 702 14.14 -41.56 25.40
N LEU A 703 14.64 -40.82 26.40
CA LEU A 703 14.38 -39.40 26.61
C LEU A 703 15.62 -38.57 26.25
N GLU A 704 15.49 -37.70 25.25
CA GLU A 704 16.53 -36.78 24.77
C GLU A 704 16.41 -35.42 25.47
N ASP A 705 17.55 -34.76 25.68
CA ASP A 705 17.65 -33.35 26.08
C ASP A 705 16.76 -32.98 27.29
N LEU A 706 16.77 -33.85 28.32
CA LEU A 706 15.99 -33.69 29.54
C LEU A 706 16.47 -32.47 30.33
N ARG A 707 15.58 -31.49 30.51
CA ARG A 707 15.79 -30.25 31.27
C ARG A 707 15.11 -30.37 32.64
N LEU A 708 15.89 -30.17 33.70
CA LEU A 708 15.40 -30.10 35.07
C LEU A 708 14.82 -28.71 35.38
N TYR A 709 13.73 -28.67 36.13
CA TYR A 709 13.16 -27.42 36.66
C TYR A 709 12.39 -27.66 37.97
N GLN A 710 12.22 -26.62 38.77
CA GLN A 710 11.45 -26.68 40.02
C GLN A 710 10.02 -26.16 39.79
N ASP A 711 9.04 -26.90 40.33
CA ASP A 711 7.64 -26.48 40.46
C ASP A 711 7.26 -26.54 41.94
N GLY A 712 7.32 -25.39 42.63
CA GLY A 712 7.26 -25.33 44.08
C GLY A 712 8.44 -26.08 44.71
N HIS A 713 8.14 -27.09 45.55
CA HIS A 713 9.16 -27.96 46.15
C HIS A 713 9.45 -29.23 45.34
N ALA A 714 8.71 -29.48 44.25
CA ALA A 714 8.88 -30.68 43.44
C ALA A 714 9.91 -30.45 42.33
N LEU A 715 10.82 -31.42 42.16
CA LEU A 715 11.74 -31.44 41.03
C LEU A 715 11.06 -32.14 39.84
N LYS A 716 10.94 -31.41 38.73
CA LYS A 716 10.30 -31.86 37.50
C LYS A 716 11.27 -31.84 36.34
N TRP A 717 10.85 -32.45 35.25
CA TRP A 717 11.62 -32.48 34.02
C TRP A 717 10.73 -32.36 32.78
N ILE A 718 11.34 -31.87 31.70
CA ILE A 718 10.80 -31.92 30.35
C ILE A 718 11.88 -32.45 29.41
N ALA A 719 11.51 -33.34 28.49
CA ALA A 719 12.41 -34.00 27.56
C ALA A 719 11.73 -34.18 26.20
N THR A 720 12.55 -34.44 25.18
CA THR A 720 12.07 -34.85 23.86
C THR A 720 12.06 -36.37 23.77
N SER A 721 11.00 -36.97 23.26
CA SER A 721 10.95 -38.43 23.05
C SER A 721 10.07 -38.80 21.87
N MET A 722 10.41 -39.91 21.23
CA MET A 722 9.55 -40.60 20.27
C MET A 722 8.71 -41.68 20.98
N GLU A 723 9.35 -42.49 21.82
CA GLU A 723 8.76 -43.63 22.55
C GLU A 723 7.69 -43.24 23.56
N TYR A 724 7.82 -42.07 24.20
CA TYR A 724 6.89 -41.58 25.23
C TYR A 724 6.03 -40.41 24.75
N SER A 725 6.01 -40.12 23.44
CA SER A 725 5.18 -39.06 22.85
C SER A 725 3.69 -39.45 22.82
N HIS A 726 2.81 -38.52 22.42
CA HIS A 726 1.37 -38.78 22.38
C HIS A 726 0.91 -39.55 21.13
N ASP A 727 1.73 -39.60 20.07
CA ASP A 727 1.38 -40.10 18.75
C ASP A 727 2.48 -40.94 18.07
N GLY A 728 3.60 -41.18 18.74
CA GLY A 728 4.76 -41.88 18.20
C GLY A 728 5.68 -41.01 17.33
N ALA A 729 5.40 -39.70 17.20
CA ALA A 729 6.31 -38.74 16.56
C ALA A 729 7.31 -38.17 17.58
N ILE A 730 8.26 -37.35 17.11
CA ILE A 730 9.19 -36.65 18.01
C ILE A 730 8.40 -35.56 18.75
N GLY A 731 8.15 -35.77 20.05
CA GLY A 731 7.31 -34.91 20.88
C GLY A 731 7.94 -34.51 22.21
N GLN A 732 7.33 -33.53 22.89
CA GLN A 732 7.68 -33.17 24.27
C GLN A 732 6.97 -34.06 25.28
N VAL A 733 7.69 -34.43 26.33
CA VAL A 733 7.22 -35.27 27.43
C VAL A 733 7.74 -34.68 28.73
N GLY A 734 6.95 -34.66 29.79
CA GLY A 734 7.42 -34.23 31.10
C GLY A 734 6.99 -35.17 32.21
N GLY A 735 7.52 -34.94 33.41
CA GLY A 735 7.21 -35.76 34.57
C GLY A 735 7.91 -35.27 35.83
N SER A 736 7.89 -36.14 36.83
CA SER A 736 8.49 -35.92 38.15
C SER A 736 9.83 -36.65 38.27
N TYR A 737 10.80 -36.02 38.93
CA TYR A 737 12.16 -36.52 39.10
C TYR A 737 12.32 -37.12 40.50
N ASP A 738 12.04 -38.42 40.65
CA ASP A 738 12.06 -39.09 41.96
C ASP A 738 13.46 -39.55 42.32
N LEU A 739 14.09 -38.79 43.20
CA LEU A 739 15.44 -39.05 43.70
C LEU A 739 15.50 -40.18 44.74
N THR A 740 14.39 -40.52 45.40
CA THR A 740 14.39 -41.60 46.41
C THR A 740 14.40 -42.95 45.72
N ALA A 741 13.61 -43.09 44.65
CA ALA A 741 13.53 -44.30 43.86
C ALA A 741 14.55 -44.36 42.70
N ASN A 742 15.27 -43.26 42.42
CA ASN A 742 16.06 -43.06 41.19
C ASN A 742 15.23 -43.34 39.93
N GLN A 743 14.02 -42.78 39.87
CA GLN A 743 13.08 -42.99 38.77
C GLN A 743 12.56 -41.69 38.16
N LEU A 744 12.27 -41.73 36.86
CA LEU A 744 11.47 -40.73 36.16
C LEU A 744 10.01 -41.19 36.23
N THR A 745 9.21 -40.47 37.01
CA THR A 745 7.83 -40.84 37.33
C THR A 745 6.84 -39.86 36.71
N GLU A 746 5.55 -40.21 36.75
CA GLU A 746 4.45 -39.36 36.23
C GLU A 746 4.68 -38.89 34.78
N ILE A 747 5.19 -39.80 33.94
CA ILE A 747 5.53 -39.50 32.55
C ILE A 747 4.25 -39.13 31.78
N ARG A 748 4.20 -37.90 31.26
CA ARG A 748 3.06 -37.34 30.55
C ARG A 748 3.49 -36.84 29.17
N PRO A 749 2.91 -37.38 28.09
CA PRO A 749 3.12 -36.81 26.76
C PRO A 749 2.40 -35.48 26.63
N TYR A 750 3.08 -34.47 26.07
CA TYR A 750 2.52 -33.16 25.80
C TYR A 750 2.10 -33.04 24.34
N ARG A 751 1.02 -32.29 24.11
CA ARG A 751 0.49 -31.99 22.76
C ARG A 751 0.88 -30.56 22.38
N PRO A 752 1.42 -30.34 21.17
CA PRO A 752 1.79 -29.01 20.73
C PRO A 752 0.56 -28.11 20.51
N PRO A 753 0.75 -26.78 20.52
CA PRO A 753 -0.31 -25.82 20.22
C PRO A 753 -0.71 -25.85 18.74
N PHE A 754 0.19 -26.32 17.86
CA PHE A 754 0.01 -26.36 16.40
C PHE A 754 0.39 -27.74 15.84
N PRO A 755 -0.14 -28.14 14.67
CA PRO A 755 0.31 -29.33 13.96
C PRO A 755 1.79 -29.24 13.55
N THR A 756 2.55 -30.30 13.78
CA THR A 756 4.00 -30.37 13.59
C THR A 756 4.42 -31.83 13.53
N GLN A 757 5.55 -32.11 12.86
CA GLN A 757 6.13 -33.47 12.79
C GLN A 757 7.29 -33.66 13.79
N CYS A 758 7.74 -32.59 14.44
CA CYS A 758 8.88 -32.61 15.34
C CYS A 758 8.78 -31.47 16.36
N GLU A 759 8.67 -31.81 17.64
CA GLU A 759 8.64 -30.86 18.76
C GLU A 759 9.83 -31.07 19.67
N LYS A 760 10.69 -30.05 19.76
CA LYS A 760 11.92 -30.05 20.54
C LYS A 760 12.06 -28.75 21.33
N ASN A 761 12.87 -28.77 22.39
CA ASN A 761 13.46 -27.58 22.99
C ASN A 761 12.52 -26.59 23.71
N TRP A 762 11.42 -27.05 24.29
CA TRP A 762 10.61 -26.20 25.16
C TRP A 762 11.39 -25.91 26.46
N ILE A 763 11.39 -24.66 26.91
CA ILE A 763 12.13 -24.24 28.11
C ILE A 763 11.14 -23.88 29.22
N PRO A 764 11.17 -24.56 30.39
CA PRO A 764 10.36 -24.17 31.55
C PRO A 764 10.73 -22.78 32.06
N LEU A 765 9.73 -21.97 32.39
CA LEU A 765 9.91 -20.66 33.04
C LEU A 765 9.90 -20.83 34.57
N PRO A 766 11.00 -20.47 35.28
CA PRO A 766 11.11 -20.63 36.73
C PRO A 766 9.98 -19.96 37.50
N GLY A 767 9.45 -20.64 38.52
CA GLY A 767 8.38 -20.10 39.37
C GLY A 767 6.99 -20.06 38.72
N THR A 768 6.84 -20.59 37.50
CA THR A 768 5.57 -20.64 36.78
C THR A 768 5.26 -22.06 36.29
N ARG A 769 4.10 -22.24 35.65
CA ARG A 769 3.74 -23.47 34.90
C ARG A 769 3.88 -23.29 33.39
N ASP A 770 4.66 -22.29 32.98
CA ASP A 770 4.75 -21.84 31.61
C ASP A 770 6.04 -22.31 30.94
N PHE A 771 6.00 -22.39 29.62
CA PHE A 771 7.11 -22.82 28.78
C PHE A 771 7.36 -21.80 27.68
N ILE A 772 8.63 -21.42 27.47
CA ILE A 772 9.05 -20.76 26.24
C ILE A 772 8.93 -21.80 25.12
N TYR A 773 8.04 -21.53 24.17
CA TYR A 773 7.69 -22.43 23.07
C TYR A 773 8.44 -22.11 21.79
N SER A 774 8.46 -20.83 21.38
CA SER A 774 9.14 -20.37 20.16
C SER A 774 9.83 -19.03 20.38
N TRP A 775 10.85 -18.73 19.57
CA TRP A 775 11.61 -17.47 19.62
C TRP A 775 11.21 -16.47 18.53
N HIS A 776 10.57 -16.92 17.43
CA HIS A 776 9.98 -16.05 16.42
C HIS A 776 8.60 -16.53 15.92
N PRO A 777 7.52 -15.74 16.16
CA PRO A 777 7.47 -14.76 17.23
C PRO A 777 7.81 -15.42 18.58
N PHE A 778 8.25 -14.64 19.56
CA PHE A 778 8.49 -15.17 20.89
C PHE A 778 7.16 -15.55 21.53
N ARG A 779 7.00 -16.81 21.92
CA ARG A 779 5.74 -17.32 22.48
C ARG A 779 5.99 -18.08 23.78
N ILE A 780 5.13 -17.80 24.75
CA ILE A 780 5.05 -18.54 26.00
C ILE A 780 3.73 -19.32 25.99
N GLY A 781 3.79 -20.59 26.34
CA GLY A 781 2.63 -21.47 26.43
C GLY A 781 2.46 -22.09 27.82
N ARG A 782 1.23 -22.47 28.14
CA ARG A 782 0.84 -23.17 29.37
C ARG A 782 0.09 -24.44 29.03
N LEU A 783 0.38 -25.54 29.72
CA LEU A 783 -0.35 -26.80 29.52
C LEU A 783 -1.76 -26.69 30.12
N ASP A 784 -2.76 -27.14 29.36
CA ASP A 784 -4.12 -27.34 29.86
C ASP A 784 -4.31 -28.72 30.52
N GLU A 785 -5.53 -29.00 30.98
CA GLU A 785 -5.89 -30.26 31.65
C GLU A 785 -5.73 -31.50 30.75
N THR A 786 -5.68 -31.30 29.43
CA THR A 786 -5.47 -32.38 28.44
C THR A 786 -4.00 -32.56 28.05
N ASN A 787 -3.08 -31.88 28.75
CA ASN A 787 -1.66 -31.78 28.44
C ASN A 787 -1.37 -31.15 27.08
N ARG A 788 -2.27 -30.31 26.54
CA ARG A 788 -2.01 -29.52 25.34
C ARG A 788 -1.47 -28.16 25.74
N LEU A 789 -0.40 -27.73 25.07
CA LEU A 789 0.16 -26.41 25.27
C LEU A 789 -0.75 -25.36 24.61
N GLN A 790 -1.17 -24.36 25.38
CA GLN A 790 -1.95 -23.21 24.94
C GLN A 790 -1.06 -21.97 24.97
N ILE A 791 -1.02 -21.18 23.90
CA ILE A 791 -0.20 -19.96 23.87
C ILE A 791 -0.87 -18.89 24.76
N VAL A 792 -0.13 -18.42 25.77
CA VAL A 792 -0.61 -17.44 26.77
C VAL A 792 0.01 -16.06 26.59
N SER A 793 1.16 -15.97 25.91
CA SER A 793 1.80 -14.69 25.58
C SER A 793 2.51 -14.79 24.24
N THR A 794 2.52 -13.68 23.48
CA THR A 794 3.22 -13.56 22.21
C THR A 794 3.85 -12.17 22.11
N GLN A 795 5.12 -12.12 21.70
CA GLN A 795 5.88 -10.91 21.45
C GLN A 795 6.52 -10.99 20.06
N SER A 796 6.46 -9.89 19.30
CA SER A 796 7.21 -9.76 18.04
C SER A 796 8.71 -9.71 18.32
N THR A 797 9.48 -10.46 17.54
CA THR A 797 10.94 -10.54 17.66
C THR A 797 11.61 -10.38 16.30
N PRO A 798 12.92 -10.07 16.26
CA PRO A 798 13.66 -9.99 15.01
C PRO A 798 13.52 -11.29 14.23
N ARG A 799 13.34 -11.20 12.91
CA ARG A 799 13.11 -12.38 12.06
C ARG A 799 14.21 -13.43 12.16
N PHE A 800 15.45 -13.02 12.40
CA PHE A 800 16.59 -13.91 12.66
C PHE A 800 16.31 -14.95 13.77
N PHE A 801 15.42 -14.64 14.72
CA PHE A 801 15.05 -15.55 15.81
C PHE A 801 14.27 -16.78 15.32
N GLU A 802 13.81 -16.81 14.06
CA GLU A 802 13.19 -18.00 13.46
C GLU A 802 14.17 -19.19 13.38
N HIS A 803 15.48 -18.92 13.43
CA HIS A 803 16.52 -19.93 13.46
C HIS A 803 16.90 -20.37 14.87
N MET A 804 16.46 -19.65 15.90
CA MET A 804 16.78 -19.95 17.29
C MET A 804 15.96 -21.12 17.83
N ARG A 805 16.64 -21.98 18.57
CA ARG A 805 16.07 -23.09 19.33
C ARG A 805 16.43 -22.92 20.79
N GLY A 806 15.52 -23.34 21.68
CA GLY A 806 15.82 -23.37 23.10
C GLY A 806 17.02 -24.26 23.40
N SER A 807 17.94 -23.80 24.24
CA SER A 807 19.12 -24.55 24.63
C SER A 807 19.08 -24.84 26.13
N SER A 808 19.35 -23.86 26.99
CA SER A 808 19.51 -24.06 28.43
C SER A 808 18.21 -23.87 29.23
N ASN A 809 18.30 -24.09 30.55
CA ASN A 809 17.39 -23.51 31.55
C ASN A 809 17.42 -21.98 31.54
N VAL A 810 16.42 -21.37 32.18
CA VAL A 810 16.39 -19.92 32.46
C VAL A 810 17.01 -19.66 33.82
N VAL A 811 17.88 -18.66 33.92
CA VAL A 811 18.58 -18.26 35.15
C VAL A 811 18.35 -16.79 35.47
N ALA A 812 18.22 -16.45 36.75
CA ALA A 812 18.08 -15.07 37.20
C ALA A 812 19.45 -14.45 37.52
N HIS A 813 19.67 -13.21 37.09
CA HIS A 813 20.86 -12.43 37.41
C HIS A 813 20.59 -10.93 37.24
N ASN A 814 21.02 -10.08 38.18
CA ASN A 814 20.86 -8.61 38.12
C ASN A 814 19.46 -8.14 37.64
N ASP A 815 18.40 -8.56 38.33
CA ASP A 815 17.00 -8.20 38.06
C ASP A 815 16.48 -8.55 36.65
N ALA A 816 17.10 -9.52 35.99
CA ALA A 816 16.66 -10.05 34.71
C ALA A 816 16.78 -11.58 34.66
N LEU A 817 16.13 -12.17 33.67
CA LEU A 817 16.19 -13.60 33.38
C LEU A 817 17.00 -13.82 32.09
N TYR A 818 17.75 -14.92 32.03
CA TYR A 818 18.59 -15.24 30.87
C TYR A 818 18.37 -16.68 30.42
N ALA A 819 18.28 -16.86 29.12
CA ALA A 819 18.18 -18.17 28.49
C ALA A 819 19.17 -18.28 27.34
N LEU A 820 19.93 -19.38 27.29
CA LEU A 820 20.78 -19.66 26.14
C LEU A 820 19.94 -20.32 25.05
N THR A 821 20.07 -19.82 23.83
CA THR A 821 19.53 -20.40 22.61
C THR A 821 20.68 -20.90 21.73
N HIS A 822 20.33 -21.69 20.71
CA HIS A 822 21.27 -22.03 19.65
C HIS A 822 20.62 -21.96 18.27
N VAL A 823 21.45 -21.77 17.27
CA VAL A 823 21.15 -21.69 15.85
C VAL A 823 21.94 -22.78 15.14
N VAL A 824 21.30 -23.50 14.22
CA VAL A 824 21.92 -24.61 13.50
C VAL A 824 22.26 -24.20 12.08
N MET A 825 23.54 -24.27 11.73
CA MET A 825 24.02 -24.20 10.36
C MET A 825 24.16 -25.62 9.79
N TYR A 826 23.43 -25.90 8.71
CA TYR A 826 23.38 -27.19 8.05
C TYR A 826 24.55 -27.38 7.06
N THR A 827 25.78 -27.19 7.55
CA THR A 827 27.02 -27.55 6.86
C THR A 827 27.39 -29.02 7.13
N THR A 828 28.43 -29.52 6.46
CA THR A 828 28.96 -30.88 6.69
C THR A 828 30.40 -30.81 7.24
N PRO A 829 30.63 -31.06 8.55
CA PRO A 829 29.64 -31.30 9.61
C PRO A 829 28.87 -30.02 10.02
N ARG A 830 27.77 -30.18 10.76
CA ARG A 830 26.93 -29.06 11.23
C ARG A 830 27.71 -28.14 12.18
N LYS A 831 27.32 -26.88 12.24
CA LYS A 831 27.85 -25.88 13.20
C LYS A 831 26.74 -25.30 14.05
N TYR A 832 26.97 -25.22 15.35
CA TYR A 832 26.00 -24.70 16.30
C TYR A 832 26.52 -23.37 16.84
N TYR A 833 25.68 -22.33 16.75
CA TYR A 833 25.99 -21.01 17.29
C TYR A 833 25.01 -20.66 18.38
N HIS A 834 25.50 -20.13 19.48
CA HIS A 834 24.75 -19.82 20.68
C HIS A 834 24.50 -18.33 20.81
N GLN A 835 23.38 -18.00 21.45
CA GLN A 835 23.05 -16.63 21.82
C GLN A 835 22.47 -16.63 23.22
N LEU A 836 22.85 -15.64 24.03
CA LEU A 836 22.23 -15.42 25.32
C LEU A 836 21.13 -14.38 25.15
N VAL A 837 19.90 -14.75 25.49
CA VAL A 837 18.73 -13.89 25.42
C VAL A 837 18.39 -13.41 26.82
N ARG A 838 18.24 -12.10 26.97
CA ARG A 838 17.79 -11.43 28.19
C ARG A 838 16.28 -11.24 28.13
N LEU A 839 15.61 -11.65 29.19
CA LEU A 839 14.19 -11.45 29.42
C LEU A 839 13.99 -10.55 30.65
N SER A 840 12.95 -9.73 30.62
CA SER A 840 12.44 -9.03 31.80
C SER A 840 11.87 -10.03 32.82
N LEU A 841 11.68 -9.59 34.07
CA LEU A 841 10.97 -10.39 35.09
C LEU A 841 9.51 -10.70 34.70
N ASP A 842 8.92 -9.90 33.80
CA ASP A 842 7.61 -10.15 33.19
C ASP A 842 7.69 -11.06 31.95
N HIS A 843 8.83 -11.75 31.76
CA HIS A 843 9.09 -12.69 30.68
C HIS A 843 9.01 -12.11 29.27
N LYS A 844 9.36 -10.83 29.08
CA LYS A 844 9.49 -10.23 27.74
C LYS A 844 10.94 -10.24 27.28
N VAL A 845 11.19 -10.53 26.01
CA VAL A 845 12.53 -10.41 25.41
C VAL A 845 12.93 -8.93 25.36
N GLU A 846 14.08 -8.59 25.94
CA GLU A 846 14.60 -7.22 25.99
C GLU A 846 15.85 -7.05 25.12
N ALA A 847 16.76 -8.01 25.18
CA ALA A 847 18.05 -7.92 24.50
C ALA A 847 18.64 -9.30 24.21
N TYR A 848 19.64 -9.37 23.35
CA TYR A 848 20.32 -10.61 22.99
C TYR A 848 21.79 -10.37 22.62
N THR A 849 22.63 -11.40 22.75
CA THR A 849 24.00 -11.35 22.24
C THR A 849 24.06 -11.72 20.76
N LEU A 850 25.08 -11.23 20.04
CA LEU A 850 25.40 -11.78 18.71
C LEU A 850 25.74 -13.29 18.82
N PRO A 851 25.50 -14.09 17.76
CA PRO A 851 25.87 -15.50 17.75
C PRO A 851 27.37 -15.73 18.03
N PHE A 852 27.68 -16.73 18.82
CA PHE A 852 29.04 -17.18 19.15
C PHE A 852 29.12 -18.70 19.23
N TYR A 853 30.32 -19.28 19.16
CA TYR A 853 30.56 -20.67 19.63
C TYR A 853 31.45 -20.65 20.88
N PHE A 854 31.44 -21.70 21.69
CA PHE A 854 32.18 -21.72 22.95
C PHE A 854 33.67 -21.92 22.74
N ARG A 855 34.05 -22.96 21.99
CA ARG A 855 35.47 -23.33 21.81
C ARG A 855 35.81 -23.72 20.37
N LYS A 856 35.05 -24.63 19.77
CA LYS A 856 35.26 -25.13 18.42
C LYS A 856 34.07 -24.76 17.55
N ASN A 857 34.36 -24.29 16.33
CA ASN A 857 33.34 -23.99 15.33
C ASN A 857 32.79 -25.28 14.70
N THR A 858 32.08 -26.06 15.51
CA THR A 858 31.55 -27.40 15.22
C THR A 858 30.22 -27.59 15.96
N ILE A 859 29.76 -28.83 16.12
CA ILE A 859 28.61 -29.11 16.99
C ILE A 859 29.04 -28.93 18.44
N GLU A 860 28.57 -27.86 19.08
CA GLU A 860 28.65 -27.63 20.51
C GLU A 860 27.21 -27.53 21.05
N TYR A 861 26.88 -28.27 22.11
CA TYR A 861 25.52 -28.28 22.65
C TYR A 861 25.51 -28.07 24.16
N CYS A 862 24.63 -27.18 24.63
CA CYS A 862 24.56 -26.75 26.01
C CYS A 862 23.11 -26.77 26.48
N LEU A 863 22.86 -27.51 27.57
CA LEU A 863 21.52 -27.73 28.12
C LEU A 863 21.35 -27.11 29.52
N GLY A 864 22.44 -26.60 30.10
CA GLY A 864 22.46 -26.02 31.44
C GLY A 864 23.47 -24.89 31.56
N ILE A 865 23.02 -23.76 32.11
CA ILE A 865 23.87 -22.61 32.49
C ILE A 865 23.59 -22.21 33.95
N THR A 866 24.56 -21.56 34.58
CA THR A 866 24.38 -20.77 35.80
C THR A 866 25.20 -19.48 35.73
N ILE A 867 24.78 -18.45 36.48
CA ILE A 867 25.49 -17.18 36.57
C ILE A 867 25.75 -16.87 38.05
N HIS A 868 27.01 -16.97 38.46
CA HIS A 868 27.47 -16.62 39.81
C HIS A 868 28.81 -15.88 39.70
N ASP A 869 29.11 -15.01 40.66
CA ASP A 869 30.39 -14.27 40.72
C ASP A 869 30.73 -13.51 39.44
N ASN A 870 29.71 -12.95 38.76
CA ASN A 870 29.84 -12.30 37.45
C ASN A 870 30.49 -13.20 36.38
N GLN A 871 30.24 -14.50 36.44
CA GLN A 871 30.65 -15.49 35.46
C GLN A 871 29.47 -16.36 35.03
N LEU A 872 29.27 -16.49 33.73
CA LEU A 872 28.42 -17.53 33.17
C LEU A 872 29.22 -18.83 33.13
N LYS A 873 28.70 -19.87 33.79
CA LYS A 873 29.24 -21.23 33.77
C LYS A 873 28.29 -22.12 32.99
N ALA A 874 28.83 -22.91 32.07
CA ALA A 874 28.06 -23.80 31.20
C ALA A 874 28.71 -25.18 31.10
N ILE A 875 27.90 -26.23 30.98
CA ILE A 875 28.38 -27.54 30.52
C ILE A 875 28.06 -27.65 29.03
N VAL A 876 29.08 -27.89 28.22
CA VAL A 876 29.00 -27.92 26.76
C VAL A 876 29.54 -29.25 26.25
N SER A 877 28.74 -30.01 25.50
CA SER A 877 29.22 -31.20 24.78
C SER A 877 29.83 -30.78 23.44
N GLN A 878 30.87 -31.48 23.00
CA GLN A 878 31.54 -31.28 21.71
C GLN A 878 31.31 -32.50 20.82
N TYR A 879 30.73 -32.32 19.63
CA TYR A 879 30.24 -33.42 18.78
C TYR A 879 29.31 -34.38 19.52
N ASP A 880 28.52 -33.80 20.42
CA ASP A 880 27.61 -34.51 21.30
C ASP A 880 28.28 -35.63 22.10
N ARG A 881 29.46 -35.31 22.64
CA ARG A 881 30.25 -36.11 23.58
C ARG A 881 31.22 -35.20 24.32
N ASP A 882 32.13 -35.78 25.10
CA ASP A 882 33.27 -35.08 25.72
C ASP A 882 32.86 -33.75 26.41
N PRO A 883 31.93 -33.79 27.39
CA PRO A 883 31.41 -32.60 28.04
C PRO A 883 32.52 -31.82 28.76
N ILE A 884 32.52 -30.51 28.55
CA ILE A 884 33.45 -29.56 29.16
C ILE A 884 32.68 -28.53 29.99
N VAL A 885 33.30 -28.04 31.04
CA VAL A 885 32.86 -26.86 31.79
C VAL A 885 33.53 -25.64 31.18
N VAL A 886 32.73 -24.66 30.75
CA VAL A 886 33.20 -23.40 30.18
C VAL A 886 32.80 -22.26 31.12
N ARG A 887 33.76 -21.36 31.41
CA ARG A 887 33.53 -20.16 32.24
C ARG A 887 33.76 -18.90 31.43
N ILE A 888 32.75 -18.05 31.36
CA ILE A 888 32.73 -16.83 30.56
C ILE A 888 32.51 -15.63 31.49
N ALA A 889 33.41 -14.66 31.45
CA ALA A 889 33.26 -13.43 32.20
C ALA A 889 32.00 -12.71 31.70
N TRP A 890 31.19 -12.21 32.63
CA TRP A 890 29.97 -11.48 32.27
C TRP A 890 30.25 -10.30 31.34
N SER A 891 31.39 -9.63 31.51
CA SER A 891 31.85 -8.52 30.65
C SER A 891 32.14 -8.91 29.20
N SER A 892 32.30 -10.21 28.89
CA SER A 892 32.50 -10.70 27.51
C SER A 892 31.18 -10.78 26.72
N LEU A 893 30.04 -10.78 27.41
CA LEU A 893 28.71 -10.88 26.80
C LEU A 893 28.19 -9.47 26.49
N ARG A 894 28.16 -9.13 25.20
CA ARG A 894 27.61 -7.85 24.72
C ARG A 894 26.19 -8.03 24.26
N PHE A 895 25.27 -7.29 24.87
CA PHE A 895 23.85 -7.32 24.56
C PHE A 895 23.46 -6.21 23.59
N HIS A 896 22.56 -6.54 22.68
CA HIS A 896 21.93 -5.65 21.73
C HIS A 896 20.42 -5.65 22.02
N ASP A 897 19.83 -4.47 22.10
CA ASP A 897 18.40 -4.32 22.30
C ASP A 897 17.61 -4.87 21.10
N ILE A 898 16.39 -5.31 21.39
CA ILE A 898 15.47 -5.94 20.42
C ILE A 898 14.92 -4.99 19.35
#